data_AF-A0A2E7CJD9-F1
#
_entry.id   AF-A0A2E7CJD9-F1
#
_cell.length_a   1.000
_cell.length_b   1.000
_cell.length_c   1.000
_cell.angle_alpha   90.00
_cell.angle_beta   90.00
_cell.angle_gamma   90.00
#
_symmetry.space_group_name_H-M   'P 1'
#
loop_
_entity.id
_entity.type
_entity.pdbx_description
1 polymer ?
#
loop_
_entity_poly.entity_id
_entity_poly.type
_entity_poly.pdbx_seq_one_letter_code
_entity_poly.pdbx_strand_id
1 'polypeptide(L)'
;MQSRLLFLSICSTGCAVQSKSIFEQTSTTTVVYEDNDNDGYYAYIDNGDTGFQGSEEFDCDDSDPNVQPGATEVCDGIDNDCDGSTDENVLSTFFLDSDGDGFGLTSEYVSACNPPEGYVPISNDCDDDNSDIYPAADEVCDGIDNNCNDETDENVGVPLYDDLDGDGYGDPDSVYVGCVFDDELPSGTVQNGGDCDDTDEDIRPDAEELCDAQDNNCNDLVDEELIETYYFDLDQDGYGNPDQTFDSCNPPPDYIIQAGDCDDLDFMINPLALEACDLVDNNCNGVVDENVQNTYYQDLDGDGYGDPNATGSACSLSSGYSDNSEDCDDQSAATYPQAVEYCDGADNDCDGETDNESVDAITWYLDIDGDGFGSIFVTQDACTEPQAPPGYYFVLDQSDCDDTRASVYPGAIEVCNGLDDDCDGGVDQDALDALTWYADVDQDEYGDPNAIELECLAPTGYIATAGDCNDAELLINPEADELCNGVDDNCDLLIDNDSIDAQEFFPDLDGDGYGDAAGSVFDCTVPAGYVFNLADCDDDNDAIFPEAQEYCDGIDQDCDGNNFYELDYDNNGLLACEESIWMRNSSSSNTGPYGSFSEAASYLIDQNITVADLYHGNVPVTPQLLENVGLYVHHGNNMNGALGAYTNAEASALEDWVFNGGRMLFMGYHSTEDACESTNSIPFQFGVSCDSTIYSWSGDASTFVSHPVTDGLTLIGALGGENWVVTEPAQILASVDGYEFVVVVEYGKGKVVLIADEWPYYNTGIGTKNINYADNRILVENAWDWLLE
;
A
#
# COMPACT_ATOMS: atom_id res chain seq x y z
N MET A 1 -34.89 5.10 13.68
CA MET A 1 -33.53 5.40 13.19
C MET A 1 -32.60 4.35 13.79
N GLN A 2 -31.66 3.75 13.09
CA GLN A 2 -31.30 3.88 11.66
C GLN A 2 -31.73 2.63 10.86
N SER A 3 -31.26 2.48 9.62
CA SER A 3 -31.72 1.48 8.63
C SER A 3 -30.56 0.97 7.76
N ARG A 4 -30.84 -0.09 6.96
CA ARG A 4 -30.01 -0.69 5.87
C ARG A 4 -29.06 -1.81 6.35
N LEU A 5 -29.29 -3.06 5.89
CA LEU A 5 -28.71 -3.79 4.73
C LEU A 5 -27.25 -4.23 4.98
N LEU A 6 -26.74 -5.39 4.54
CA LEU A 6 -27.25 -6.54 3.74
C LEU A 6 -27.06 -7.85 4.54
N PHE A 7 -27.70 -9.00 4.25
CA PHE A 7 -27.47 -9.87 3.08
C PHE A 7 -28.62 -10.85 2.82
N LEU A 8 -28.62 -11.46 1.62
CA LEU A 8 -29.43 -12.62 1.22
C LEU A 8 -28.91 -13.92 1.92
N SER A 9 -29.59 -15.08 1.96
CA SER A 9 -30.44 -15.65 0.91
C SER A 9 -31.35 -16.82 1.36
N ILE A 10 -32.38 -17.10 0.54
CA ILE A 10 -33.13 -18.37 0.37
C ILE A 10 -34.03 -18.86 1.55
N CYS A 11 -35.16 -19.48 1.17
CA CYS A 11 -36.22 -19.99 2.06
C CYS A 11 -36.74 -21.35 1.55
N SER A 12 -36.95 -22.32 2.45
CA SER A 12 -37.83 -23.48 2.22
C SER A 12 -38.16 -24.29 3.51
N THR A 13 -39.45 -24.41 3.83
CA THR A 13 -40.21 -25.55 4.46
C THR A 13 -39.52 -26.54 5.44
N GLY A 14 -40.09 -26.96 6.59
CA GLY A 14 -41.47 -26.85 7.14
C GLY A 14 -41.62 -27.41 8.60
N CYS A 15 -42.84 -27.74 9.09
CA CYS A 15 -43.20 -27.81 10.55
C CYS A 15 -43.46 -29.20 11.19
N ALA A 16 -43.18 -29.39 12.53
CA ALA A 16 -43.81 -30.40 13.45
C ALA A 16 -43.54 -30.31 15.03
N VAL A 17 -44.48 -29.79 15.87
CA VAL A 17 -45.07 -30.15 17.24
C VAL A 17 -44.33 -30.65 18.61
N GLN A 18 -44.25 -29.82 19.74
CA GLN A 18 -44.33 -29.95 21.33
C GLN A 18 -43.29 -30.68 22.34
N SER A 19 -43.13 -30.62 23.74
CA SER A 19 -43.52 -29.88 25.08
C SER A 19 -42.71 -30.28 26.45
N LYS A 20 -43.00 -29.85 27.77
CA LYS A 20 -42.38 -30.31 29.14
C LYS A 20 -42.65 -29.54 30.57
N SER A 21 -42.09 -29.89 31.81
CA SER A 21 -42.29 -29.29 33.24
C SER A 21 -41.46 -29.81 34.54
N ILE A 22 -41.60 -29.27 35.83
CA ILE A 22 -40.83 -29.57 37.16
C ILE A 22 -41.59 -29.44 38.59
N PHE A 23 -41.02 -29.72 39.83
CA PHE A 23 -41.30 -29.20 41.29
C PHE A 23 -40.68 -29.96 42.58
N GLU A 24 -40.70 -29.44 43.87
CA GLU A 24 -39.95 -29.90 45.16
C GLU A 24 -40.46 -29.53 46.67
N GLN A 25 -39.71 -29.85 47.81
CA GLN A 25 -39.71 -29.42 49.32
C GLN A 25 -40.57 -30.12 50.48
N THR A 26 -40.50 -30.04 51.88
CA THR A 26 -39.64 -29.68 53.14
C THR A 26 -40.37 -30.10 54.53
N SER A 27 -40.18 -29.67 55.84
CA SER A 27 -39.20 -29.82 57.03
C SER A 27 -39.87 -29.36 58.44
N THR A 28 -39.52 -29.39 59.78
CA THR A 28 -38.71 -30.11 60.89
C THR A 28 -38.93 -29.51 62.39
N THR A 29 -38.75 -30.20 63.58
CA THR A 29 -39.08 -29.71 65.03
C THR A 29 -38.42 -30.42 66.32
N THR A 30 -38.47 -29.87 67.61
CA THR A 30 -37.86 -30.40 68.93
C THR A 30 -38.52 -29.96 70.33
N VAL A 31 -38.13 -30.45 71.57
CA VAL A 31 -38.73 -30.22 72.99
C VAL A 31 -37.79 -30.42 74.28
N VAL A 32 -38.20 -30.16 75.57
CA VAL A 32 -37.48 -30.28 76.95
C VAL A 32 -38.40 -30.44 78.25
N TYR A 33 -37.90 -30.52 79.55
CA TYR A 33 -38.58 -30.91 80.87
C TYR A 33 -38.38 -30.05 82.21
N GLU A 34 -38.78 -30.53 83.45
CA GLU A 34 -38.89 -29.83 84.82
C GLU A 34 -38.53 -30.72 86.13
N ASP A 35 -38.77 -30.32 87.44
CA ASP A 35 -38.09 -30.82 88.73
C ASP A 35 -38.88 -31.26 90.08
N ASN A 36 -38.23 -31.54 91.28
CA ASN A 36 -38.74 -32.31 92.52
C ASN A 36 -38.17 -31.93 94.01
N ASP A 37 -38.26 -32.77 95.11
CA ASP A 37 -38.71 -32.35 96.51
C ASP A 37 -38.14 -32.80 97.96
N ASN A 38 -37.22 -33.77 98.28
CA ASN A 38 -37.13 -34.50 99.65
C ASN A 38 -36.13 -34.09 100.84
N ASP A 39 -35.52 -35.02 101.66
CA ASP A 39 -34.90 -34.82 103.05
C ASP A 39 -33.47 -35.42 103.45
N GLY A 40 -33.27 -36.55 104.19
CA GLY A 40 -31.93 -37.09 104.57
C GLY A 40 -31.28 -37.70 103.34
N TYR A 41 -31.81 -38.85 102.94
CA TYR A 41 -31.79 -39.33 101.56
C TYR A 41 -33.22 -39.26 100.97
N TYR A 42 -33.34 -39.29 99.64
CA TYR A 42 -34.43 -38.72 98.82
C TYR A 42 -35.23 -39.83 98.08
N ALA A 43 -36.28 -39.46 97.34
CA ALA A 43 -37.01 -40.32 96.39
C ALA A 43 -37.73 -39.49 95.29
N TYR A 44 -37.89 -40.01 94.06
CA TYR A 44 -38.03 -39.19 92.84
C TYR A 44 -39.28 -39.46 91.97
N ILE A 45 -40.02 -38.41 91.54
CA ILE A 45 -41.23 -38.53 90.70
C ILE A 45 -41.50 -37.30 89.80
N ASP A 46 -41.72 -37.52 88.49
CA ASP A 46 -42.48 -36.69 87.54
C ASP A 46 -43.12 -37.63 86.46
N ASN A 47 -43.81 -37.16 85.41
CA ASN A 47 -44.54 -37.97 84.43
C ASN A 47 -43.80 -38.22 83.10
N GLY A 48 -42.62 -38.83 83.18
CA GLY A 48 -42.06 -39.68 82.10
C GLY A 48 -40.72 -39.25 81.51
N ASP A 49 -40.34 -37.98 81.70
CA ASP A 49 -38.97 -37.49 81.57
C ASP A 49 -38.89 -36.27 82.53
N THR A 50 -38.67 -36.44 83.84
CA THR A 50 -38.08 -37.58 84.58
C THR A 50 -36.63 -37.94 84.20
N GLY A 51 -35.83 -36.93 83.85
CA GLY A 51 -34.38 -37.05 83.79
C GLY A 51 -33.76 -37.22 85.18
N PHE A 52 -33.63 -38.47 85.63
CA PHE A 52 -32.97 -38.80 86.89
C PHE A 52 -31.46 -38.98 86.67
N GLN A 53 -30.71 -37.88 86.72
CA GLN A 53 -29.35 -38.01 87.24
C GLN A 53 -29.50 -38.39 88.71
N GLY A 54 -28.89 -39.50 89.09
CA GLY A 54 -29.03 -40.03 90.43
C GLY A 54 -28.23 -39.23 91.46
N SER A 55 -28.27 -39.75 92.67
CA SER A 55 -27.31 -39.48 93.71
C SER A 55 -27.19 -40.74 94.56
N GLU A 56 -26.15 -40.82 95.39
CA GLU A 56 -26.00 -41.83 96.45
C GLU A 56 -26.92 -41.50 97.64
N GLU A 57 -28.05 -40.85 97.34
CA GLU A 57 -29.08 -40.35 98.25
C GLU A 57 -30.42 -41.05 97.93
N PHE A 58 -30.41 -42.30 97.48
CA PHE A 58 -31.61 -43.12 97.30
C PHE A 58 -31.44 -44.42 98.07
N ASP A 59 -32.15 -44.51 99.19
CA ASP A 59 -32.04 -45.62 100.14
C ASP A 59 -32.55 -46.94 99.53
N CYS A 60 -31.86 -48.05 99.78
CA CYS A 60 -32.27 -49.37 99.30
C CYS A 60 -33.27 -50.06 100.25
N ASP A 61 -33.26 -49.71 101.54
CA ASP A 61 -34.34 -50.00 102.49
C ASP A 61 -34.55 -48.78 103.41
N ASP A 62 -35.44 -47.88 102.95
CA ASP A 62 -36.01 -46.66 103.60
C ASP A 62 -36.75 -46.96 104.94
N SER A 63 -36.17 -47.85 105.74
CA SER A 63 -36.66 -48.36 107.02
C SER A 63 -35.59 -48.95 107.97
N ASP A 64 -34.36 -49.29 107.54
CA ASP A 64 -33.25 -49.72 108.43
C ASP A 64 -31.98 -48.83 108.34
N PRO A 65 -31.73 -47.94 109.31
CA PRO A 65 -30.61 -47.00 109.31
C PRO A 65 -29.26 -47.64 109.69
N ASN A 66 -28.97 -48.82 109.14
CA ASN A 66 -27.66 -49.47 109.07
C ASN A 66 -27.45 -50.18 107.72
N VAL A 67 -28.54 -50.48 106.99
CA VAL A 67 -28.52 -50.97 105.60
C VAL A 67 -28.90 -49.79 104.73
N GLN A 68 -27.92 -48.94 104.49
CA GLN A 68 -28.07 -47.65 103.82
C GLN A 68 -26.84 -47.42 102.92
N PRO A 69 -26.96 -46.63 101.83
CA PRO A 69 -25.83 -46.32 100.94
C PRO A 69 -24.56 -45.91 101.70
N GLY A 70 -23.51 -46.73 101.59
CA GLY A 70 -22.20 -46.48 102.22
C GLY A 70 -22.09 -46.89 103.70
N ALA A 71 -22.66 -48.04 104.10
CA ALA A 71 -22.32 -48.74 105.33
C ALA A 71 -20.89 -49.36 105.28
N THR A 72 -20.65 -50.53 105.90
CA THR A 72 -19.34 -51.20 105.82
C THR A 72 -19.47 -52.71 106.01
N GLU A 73 -19.00 -53.46 105.02
CA GLU A 73 -19.00 -54.92 104.96
C GLU A 73 -18.27 -55.64 106.10
N VAL A 74 -18.75 -56.85 106.41
CA VAL A 74 -18.18 -57.78 107.40
C VAL A 74 -18.34 -59.20 106.88
N CYS A 75 -17.29 -60.02 106.98
CA CYS A 75 -17.24 -61.41 106.47
C CYS A 75 -18.23 -62.37 107.19
N ASP A 76 -19.53 -62.27 106.90
CA ASP A 76 -20.59 -63.16 107.41
C ASP A 76 -21.73 -63.52 106.42
N GLY A 77 -21.76 -62.88 105.23
CA GLY A 77 -22.59 -63.28 104.09
C GLY A 77 -23.83 -62.40 103.82
N ILE A 78 -23.77 -61.10 104.09
CA ILE A 78 -24.88 -60.14 103.89
C ILE A 78 -24.35 -58.80 103.33
N ASP A 79 -24.90 -58.36 102.20
CA ASP A 79 -24.81 -56.97 101.67
C ASP A 79 -25.27 -55.96 102.73
N ASN A 80 -24.37 -55.11 103.23
CA ASN A 80 -24.66 -54.11 104.27
C ASN A 80 -24.75 -52.68 103.72
N ASP A 81 -24.05 -52.33 102.63
CA ASP A 81 -23.96 -50.96 102.13
C ASP A 81 -24.82 -50.64 100.90
N CYS A 82 -25.64 -51.61 100.47
CA CYS A 82 -26.57 -51.56 99.33
C CYS A 82 -25.91 -51.56 97.93
N ASP A 83 -24.62 -51.88 97.78
CA ASP A 83 -23.97 -51.90 96.45
C ASP A 83 -24.35 -53.11 95.56
N GLY A 84 -24.80 -54.21 96.18
CA GLY A 84 -25.19 -55.45 95.52
C GLY A 84 -24.18 -56.61 95.61
N SER A 85 -23.08 -56.44 96.35
CA SER A 85 -22.01 -57.43 96.55
C SER A 85 -22.14 -58.18 97.89
N THR A 86 -21.12 -58.92 98.35
CA THR A 86 -21.16 -59.66 99.64
C THR A 86 -19.75 -60.13 100.06
N ASP A 87 -19.33 -59.82 101.29
CA ASP A 87 -18.07 -60.29 101.91
C ASP A 87 -16.78 -59.83 101.17
N GLU A 88 -16.82 -58.68 100.49
CA GLU A 88 -15.62 -58.07 99.89
C GLU A 88 -14.68 -57.46 100.95
N ASN A 89 -13.47 -57.11 100.51
CA ASN A 89 -12.47 -56.38 101.31
C ASN A 89 -11.86 -57.14 102.52
N VAL A 90 -12.07 -58.46 102.63
CA VAL A 90 -11.71 -59.27 103.82
C VAL A 90 -10.89 -60.55 103.54
N LEU A 91 -10.38 -60.72 102.31
CA LEU A 91 -9.50 -61.84 101.91
C LEU A 91 -8.00 -61.46 101.89
N SER A 92 -7.11 -62.43 101.67
CA SER A 92 -5.65 -62.24 101.58
C SER A 92 -5.05 -63.14 100.49
N THR A 93 -3.87 -62.82 99.97
CA THR A 93 -3.33 -63.39 98.72
C THR A 93 -1.95 -64.02 98.90
N PHE A 94 -1.67 -65.07 98.10
CA PHE A 94 -0.40 -65.80 98.02
C PHE A 94 -0.08 -66.10 96.54
N PHE A 95 1.20 -66.31 96.21
CA PHE A 95 1.75 -66.35 94.85
C PHE A 95 2.52 -67.65 94.59
N LEU A 96 2.50 -68.17 93.37
CA LEU A 96 3.27 -69.36 92.96
C LEU A 96 4.79 -69.10 93.06
N ASP A 97 5.55 -70.14 93.36
CA ASP A 97 7.03 -70.20 93.45
C ASP A 97 7.43 -71.51 92.73
N SER A 98 7.97 -71.42 91.50
CA SER A 98 8.18 -72.59 90.64
C SER A 98 9.62 -73.13 90.62
N ASP A 99 10.63 -72.27 90.71
CA ASP A 99 12.03 -72.67 90.64
C ASP A 99 12.69 -72.92 92.03
N GLY A 100 12.16 -72.27 93.08
CA GLY A 100 12.57 -72.41 94.47
C GLY A 100 13.51 -71.34 95.04
N ASP A 101 13.63 -70.16 94.42
CA ASP A 101 14.41 -69.03 94.97
C ASP A 101 13.79 -68.48 96.30
N GLY A 102 12.46 -68.39 96.37
CA GLY A 102 11.68 -68.00 97.55
C GLY A 102 10.87 -66.70 97.41
N PHE A 103 10.96 -66.01 96.28
CA PHE A 103 9.96 -65.06 95.76
C PHE A 103 8.92 -65.83 94.94
N GLY A 104 8.08 -65.10 94.18
CA GLY A 104 7.03 -65.74 93.40
C GLY A 104 6.29 -64.80 92.46
N LEU A 105 5.84 -65.35 91.34
CA LEU A 105 5.22 -64.60 90.25
C LEU A 105 3.93 -63.88 90.67
N THR A 106 3.92 -62.55 90.53
CA THR A 106 2.79 -61.69 90.94
C THR A 106 1.44 -62.04 90.29
N SER A 107 1.45 -62.64 89.09
CA SER A 107 0.24 -62.97 88.33
C SER A 107 -0.39 -64.33 88.67
N GLU A 108 0.40 -65.31 89.14
CA GLU A 108 -0.09 -66.65 89.50
C GLU A 108 -0.48 -66.67 90.98
N TYR A 109 -1.58 -65.98 91.32
CA TYR A 109 -2.00 -65.75 92.70
C TYR A 109 -3.36 -66.37 93.08
N VAL A 110 -3.52 -66.63 94.38
CA VAL A 110 -4.75 -67.18 94.98
C VAL A 110 -5.14 -66.43 96.24
N SER A 111 -6.38 -65.91 96.26
CA SER A 111 -6.95 -65.23 97.43
C SER A 111 -7.68 -66.23 98.34
N ALA A 112 -7.16 -66.43 99.55
CA ALA A 112 -7.66 -67.36 100.55
C ALA A 112 -7.27 -66.92 101.97
N CYS A 113 -7.95 -67.43 103.00
CA CYS A 113 -7.64 -67.07 104.39
C CYS A 113 -6.29 -67.59 104.91
N ASN A 114 -5.64 -68.53 104.21
CA ASN A 114 -4.36 -69.18 104.57
C ASN A 114 -3.64 -69.69 103.29
N PRO A 115 -2.29 -69.81 103.29
CA PRO A 115 -1.50 -70.20 102.11
C PRO A 115 -1.69 -71.68 101.69
N PRO A 116 -1.80 -71.97 100.38
CA PRO A 116 -1.67 -73.32 99.81
C PRO A 116 -0.23 -73.87 99.76
N GLU A 117 -0.07 -75.10 99.27
CA GLU A 117 1.22 -75.75 99.01
C GLU A 117 1.76 -75.33 97.63
N GLY A 118 3.05 -74.96 97.55
CA GLY A 118 3.67 -74.36 96.36
C GLY A 118 3.41 -72.86 96.19
N TYR A 119 2.92 -72.18 97.24
CA TYR A 119 2.63 -70.74 97.20
C TYR A 119 3.29 -70.00 98.38
N VAL A 120 3.95 -68.88 98.08
CA VAL A 120 4.64 -67.99 99.02
C VAL A 120 3.83 -66.69 99.27
N PRO A 121 4.07 -65.99 100.39
CA PRO A 121 3.45 -64.69 100.68
C PRO A 121 4.27 -63.48 100.18
N ILE A 122 5.44 -63.72 99.57
CA ILE A 122 6.33 -62.70 99.01
C ILE A 122 6.22 -62.84 97.49
N SER A 123 5.93 -61.76 96.79
CA SER A 123 5.82 -61.72 95.34
C SER A 123 6.97 -60.92 94.71
N ASN A 124 6.86 -60.72 93.40
CA ASN A 124 7.67 -59.81 92.58
C ASN A 124 8.97 -60.38 92.04
N ASP A 125 9.03 -61.72 91.96
CA ASP A 125 9.84 -62.36 90.92
C ASP A 125 9.32 -61.93 89.53
N CYS A 126 10.24 -61.70 88.60
CA CYS A 126 10.01 -61.31 87.23
C CYS A 126 10.35 -62.42 86.20
N ASP A 127 11.05 -63.50 86.59
CA ASP A 127 11.32 -64.70 85.77
C ASP A 127 11.32 -65.99 86.64
N ASP A 128 10.12 -66.41 87.09
CA ASP A 128 9.81 -67.57 87.97
C ASP A 128 10.32 -68.96 87.49
N ASP A 129 11.05 -69.00 86.37
CA ASP A 129 11.78 -70.15 85.82
C ASP A 129 13.33 -70.05 86.01
N ASN A 130 13.87 -68.98 86.64
CA ASN A 130 15.30 -68.59 86.55
C ASN A 130 15.93 -67.87 87.78
N SER A 131 16.41 -68.63 88.77
CA SER A 131 17.00 -68.20 90.05
C SER A 131 18.17 -67.20 90.07
N ASP A 132 18.68 -66.74 88.92
CA ASP A 132 19.68 -65.68 88.85
C ASP A 132 19.03 -64.28 88.59
N ILE A 133 17.74 -64.23 88.27
CA ILE A 133 16.92 -63.01 88.12
C ILE A 133 15.91 -62.95 89.28
N TYR A 134 16.06 -61.99 90.19
CA TYR A 134 15.16 -61.84 91.35
C TYR A 134 15.32 -60.47 92.03
N PRO A 135 14.34 -60.02 92.84
CA PRO A 135 14.41 -58.77 93.59
C PRO A 135 15.72 -58.54 94.37
N ALA A 136 16.51 -57.57 93.90
CA ALA A 136 17.84 -57.18 94.41
C ALA A 136 19.01 -58.17 94.16
N ALA A 137 19.09 -58.73 92.95
CA ALA A 137 20.35 -59.16 92.31
C ALA A 137 21.34 -57.98 92.04
N ASP A 138 22.48 -58.25 91.41
CA ASP A 138 23.45 -57.26 90.91
C ASP A 138 23.36 -57.17 89.36
N GLU A 139 23.21 -55.97 88.79
CA GLU A 139 23.11 -55.75 87.32
C GLU A 139 24.42 -55.95 86.54
N VAL A 140 24.28 -56.29 85.25
CA VAL A 140 25.32 -56.21 84.21
C VAL A 140 24.77 -55.55 82.95
N CYS A 141 25.60 -54.94 82.08
CA CYS A 141 25.16 -54.44 80.77
C CYS A 141 24.84 -55.63 79.82
N ASP A 142 23.68 -56.28 79.96
CA ASP A 142 23.21 -57.33 79.04
C ASP A 142 21.77 -57.14 78.51
N GLY A 143 21.08 -56.08 78.94
CA GLY A 143 19.76 -55.68 78.47
C GLY A 143 18.61 -56.40 79.17
N ILE A 144 18.85 -56.96 80.35
CA ILE A 144 17.87 -57.64 81.20
C ILE A 144 17.90 -56.99 82.59
N ASP A 145 16.76 -56.54 83.10
CA ASP A 145 16.57 -56.21 84.53
C ASP A 145 16.86 -57.47 85.35
N ASN A 146 18.08 -57.60 85.88
CA ASN A 146 18.47 -58.77 86.67
C ASN A 146 17.85 -58.70 88.07
N ASN A 147 17.65 -57.49 88.59
CA ASN A 147 17.26 -57.24 89.97
C ASN A 147 15.75 -56.96 90.20
N CYS A 148 14.93 -57.18 89.17
CA CYS A 148 13.46 -57.01 89.12
C CYS A 148 12.98 -55.66 89.69
N ASN A 149 13.59 -54.55 89.28
CA ASN A 149 13.29 -53.21 89.79
C ASN A 149 12.63 -52.22 88.79
N ASP A 150 12.35 -52.67 87.56
CA ASP A 150 11.83 -51.89 86.41
C ASP A 150 12.83 -50.88 85.77
N GLU A 151 14.08 -50.81 86.25
CA GLU A 151 15.24 -50.23 85.53
C GLU A 151 16.05 -51.38 84.85
N THR A 152 17.09 -51.09 84.08
CA THR A 152 17.86 -52.11 83.33
C THR A 152 19.27 -51.58 83.07
N ASP A 153 20.28 -52.41 83.30
CA ASP A 153 21.70 -52.08 83.14
C ASP A 153 22.13 -50.82 83.98
N GLU A 154 21.51 -50.53 85.13
CA GLU A 154 21.81 -49.28 85.83
C GLU A 154 23.19 -49.24 86.51
N ASN A 155 23.83 -48.05 86.49
CA ASN A 155 25.10 -47.74 87.14
C ASN A 155 26.37 -48.45 86.61
N VAL A 156 26.33 -49.15 85.46
CA VAL A 156 27.44 -49.95 84.92
C VAL A 156 28.19 -49.39 83.70
N GLY A 157 27.85 -48.19 83.21
CA GLY A 157 28.43 -47.57 82.01
C GLY A 157 29.80 -46.86 82.14
N VAL A 158 30.34 -46.44 81.00
CA VAL A 158 31.62 -45.69 80.83
C VAL A 158 31.38 -44.32 80.18
N PRO A 159 32.28 -43.31 80.35
CA PRO A 159 32.15 -42.03 79.68
C PRO A 159 32.35 -42.16 78.16
N LEU A 160 31.50 -41.45 77.42
CA LEU A 160 31.49 -41.32 75.97
C LEU A 160 31.31 -39.84 75.62
N TYR A 161 31.90 -39.43 74.50
CA TYR A 161 31.76 -38.10 73.90
C TYR A 161 31.12 -38.30 72.53
N ASP A 162 30.27 -37.38 72.09
CA ASP A 162 29.84 -37.35 70.70
C ASP A 162 31.07 -37.09 69.79
N ASP A 163 31.01 -37.60 68.57
CA ASP A 163 32.05 -37.55 67.53
C ASP A 163 31.30 -37.31 66.20
N LEU A 164 31.26 -36.05 65.74
CA LEU A 164 30.40 -35.62 64.64
C LEU A 164 31.06 -35.69 63.25
N ASP A 165 32.39 -35.65 63.15
CA ASP A 165 33.12 -35.78 61.87
C ASP A 165 33.78 -37.16 61.64
N GLY A 166 34.23 -37.86 62.69
CA GLY A 166 34.79 -39.20 62.65
C GLY A 166 36.31 -39.32 62.83
N ASP A 167 37.02 -38.30 63.32
CA ASP A 167 38.48 -38.31 63.47
C ASP A 167 39.01 -39.32 64.54
N GLY A 168 38.26 -39.51 65.63
CA GLY A 168 38.61 -40.36 66.77
C GLY A 168 38.84 -39.65 68.12
N TYR A 169 38.73 -38.33 68.13
CA TYR A 169 38.49 -37.45 69.28
C TYR A 169 36.98 -37.07 69.31
N GLY A 170 36.62 -36.08 70.13
CA GLY A 170 35.23 -35.63 70.25
C GLY A 170 35.03 -34.50 71.28
N ASP A 171 33.90 -33.79 71.16
CA ASP A 171 33.54 -32.61 71.97
C ASP A 171 33.65 -32.90 73.48
N PRO A 172 34.58 -32.27 74.22
CA PRO A 172 34.76 -32.49 75.65
C PRO A 172 33.58 -32.01 76.52
N ASP A 173 32.71 -31.13 76.03
CA ASP A 173 31.49 -30.67 76.71
C ASP A 173 30.27 -31.59 76.42
N SER A 174 30.33 -32.49 75.43
CA SER A 174 29.24 -33.44 75.07
C SER A 174 29.04 -34.61 76.05
N VAL A 175 29.98 -34.80 76.98
CA VAL A 175 30.20 -36.07 77.70
C VAL A 175 28.96 -36.66 78.40
N TYR A 176 28.65 -37.92 78.09
CA TYR A 176 27.65 -38.73 78.78
C TYR A 176 28.20 -40.09 79.22
N VAL A 177 27.40 -40.89 79.95
CA VAL A 177 27.79 -42.24 80.41
C VAL A 177 26.86 -43.28 79.79
N GLY A 178 27.42 -44.31 79.14
CA GLY A 178 26.66 -45.37 78.46
C GLY A 178 27.27 -46.76 78.63
N CYS A 179 26.44 -47.80 78.47
CA CYS A 179 26.92 -49.18 78.33
C CYS A 179 27.63 -49.37 76.97
N VAL A 180 28.63 -50.25 76.96
CA VAL A 180 29.33 -50.71 75.75
C VAL A 180 29.12 -52.22 75.67
N PHE A 181 28.44 -52.68 74.61
CA PHE A 181 28.09 -54.08 74.43
C PHE A 181 29.08 -54.74 73.46
N ASP A 182 29.67 -55.89 73.83
CA ASP A 182 30.63 -56.66 73.01
C ASP A 182 31.77 -55.82 72.36
N ASP A 183 32.32 -54.85 73.10
CA ASP A 183 33.34 -53.87 72.66
C ASP A 183 32.89 -52.90 71.54
N GLU A 184 31.61 -52.85 71.14
CA GLU A 184 31.06 -51.89 70.18
C GLU A 184 30.53 -50.61 70.88
N LEU A 185 31.08 -49.44 70.52
CA LEU A 185 30.60 -48.13 71.00
C LEU A 185 29.30 -47.70 70.30
N PRO A 186 28.46 -46.86 70.94
CA PRO A 186 27.37 -46.17 70.26
C PRO A 186 27.85 -45.40 69.02
N SER A 187 27.06 -45.45 67.94
CA SER A 187 27.42 -44.87 66.64
C SER A 187 27.55 -43.34 66.72
N GLY A 188 28.73 -42.80 66.36
CA GLY A 188 29.04 -41.37 66.46
C GLY A 188 29.47 -40.96 67.89
N THR A 189 30.19 -41.84 68.59
CA THR A 189 30.77 -41.54 69.91
C THR A 189 32.13 -42.19 70.10
N VAL A 190 33.01 -41.52 70.85
CA VAL A 190 34.36 -41.98 71.22
C VAL A 190 34.60 -41.95 72.73
N GLN A 191 35.79 -42.39 73.15
CA GLN A 191 36.28 -42.28 74.54
C GLN A 191 37.36 -41.19 74.74
N ASN A 192 37.79 -40.51 73.68
CA ASN A 192 38.87 -39.51 73.69
C ASN A 192 38.30 -38.08 73.61
N GLY A 193 37.63 -37.60 74.66
CA GLY A 193 37.23 -36.20 74.72
C GLY A 193 38.44 -35.26 74.71
N GLY A 194 38.40 -34.22 73.88
CA GLY A 194 39.49 -33.26 73.76
C GLY A 194 39.48 -32.39 72.51
N ASP A 195 38.49 -32.55 71.64
CA ASP A 195 38.34 -31.71 70.45
C ASP A 195 38.04 -30.23 70.82
N CYS A 196 38.36 -29.30 69.93
CA CYS A 196 38.04 -27.88 70.05
C CYS A 196 37.15 -27.31 68.92
N ASP A 197 36.95 -28.03 67.80
CA ASP A 197 35.83 -27.88 66.87
C ASP A 197 35.49 -29.25 66.25
N ASP A 198 34.69 -30.04 66.98
CA ASP A 198 34.13 -31.39 66.69
C ASP A 198 33.40 -31.53 65.33
N THR A 199 33.46 -30.51 64.47
CA THR A 199 32.85 -30.47 63.13
C THR A 199 33.85 -30.33 61.98
N ASP A 200 35.17 -30.36 62.23
CA ASP A 200 36.24 -30.26 61.23
C ASP A 200 37.40 -31.25 61.52
N GLU A 201 37.45 -32.36 60.74
CA GLU A 201 38.35 -33.52 60.96
C GLU A 201 39.86 -33.20 61.03
N ASP A 202 40.28 -31.97 60.67
CA ASP A 202 41.65 -31.47 60.73
C ASP A 202 41.99 -30.67 62.03
N ILE A 203 41.01 -30.33 62.89
CA ILE A 203 41.21 -29.59 64.16
C ILE A 203 41.10 -30.56 65.34
N ARG A 204 42.23 -30.98 65.93
CA ARG A 204 42.26 -32.01 66.99
C ARG A 204 43.59 -32.05 67.76
N PRO A 205 43.66 -32.61 68.99
CA PRO A 205 44.86 -32.66 69.84
C PRO A 205 46.15 -33.33 69.30
N ASP A 206 46.19 -33.81 68.05
CA ASP A 206 47.40 -34.33 67.40
C ASP A 206 47.67 -33.80 65.97
N ALA A 207 46.98 -32.73 65.56
CA ALA A 207 47.25 -32.01 64.31
C ALA A 207 48.62 -31.29 64.30
N GLU A 208 49.05 -30.86 63.10
CA GLU A 208 50.16 -29.90 62.94
C GLU A 208 49.56 -28.51 62.71
N GLU A 209 50.07 -27.47 63.38
CA GLU A 209 49.62 -26.08 63.17
C GLU A 209 49.76 -25.63 61.71
N LEU A 210 48.76 -24.89 61.25
CA LEU A 210 48.75 -24.14 60.00
C LEU A 210 48.87 -22.64 60.30
N CYS A 211 49.11 -21.84 59.25
CA CYS A 211 49.06 -20.37 59.34
C CYS A 211 47.68 -19.89 58.88
N ASP A 212 46.64 -20.24 59.63
CA ASP A 212 45.22 -19.96 59.32
C ASP A 212 44.50 -19.13 60.40
N ALA A 213 45.18 -18.82 61.50
CA ALA A 213 44.68 -18.16 62.72
C ALA A 213 43.64 -18.96 63.54
N GLN A 214 43.71 -20.30 63.49
CA GLN A 214 42.98 -21.24 64.34
C GLN A 214 43.95 -21.98 65.30
N ASP A 215 43.43 -22.69 66.30
CA ASP A 215 44.21 -23.57 67.20
C ASP A 215 44.05 -25.01 66.67
N ASN A 216 44.77 -25.36 65.59
CA ASN A 216 44.52 -26.64 64.91
C ASN A 216 44.84 -27.83 65.83
N ASN A 217 45.82 -27.70 66.73
CA ASN A 217 46.21 -28.75 67.67
C ASN A 217 45.58 -28.66 69.08
N CYS A 218 44.58 -27.79 69.26
CA CYS A 218 43.78 -27.62 70.49
C CYS A 218 44.60 -27.46 71.78
N ASN A 219 45.62 -26.58 71.80
CA ASN A 219 46.54 -26.40 72.94
C ASN A 219 46.45 -25.08 73.73
N ASP A 220 45.48 -24.21 73.41
CA ASP A 220 45.34 -22.80 73.86
C ASP A 220 46.34 -21.82 73.18
N LEU A 221 46.93 -22.19 72.03
CA LEU A 221 47.80 -21.35 71.19
C LEU A 221 47.28 -21.29 69.74
N VAL A 222 47.92 -20.51 68.87
CA VAL A 222 47.48 -20.23 67.49
C VAL A 222 48.71 -19.85 66.66
N ASP A 223 48.88 -20.51 65.50
CA ASP A 223 49.98 -20.30 64.53
C ASP A 223 51.41 -20.46 65.14
N GLU A 224 51.61 -21.16 66.27
CA GLU A 224 52.94 -21.16 66.92
C GLU A 224 54.01 -21.98 66.20
N GLU A 225 55.28 -21.66 66.50
CA GLU A 225 56.49 -22.15 65.80
C GLU A 225 56.57 -21.83 64.29
N LEU A 226 55.50 -21.29 63.66
CA LEU A 226 55.46 -20.87 62.25
C LEU A 226 55.89 -19.41 62.00
N ILE A 227 56.03 -18.58 63.04
CA ILE A 227 56.33 -17.14 62.93
C ILE A 227 57.80 -16.87 62.54
N GLU A 228 58.01 -16.22 61.38
CA GLU A 228 59.30 -15.69 60.92
C GLU A 228 59.34 -14.15 60.98
N THR A 229 60.55 -13.58 61.01
CA THR A 229 60.78 -12.12 60.90
C THR A 229 61.10 -11.74 59.46
N TYR A 230 60.24 -10.92 58.85
CA TYR A 230 60.45 -10.31 57.53
C TYR A 230 60.91 -8.85 57.67
N TYR A 231 61.49 -8.31 56.61
CA TYR A 231 62.07 -6.97 56.49
C TYR A 231 61.36 -6.22 55.36
N PHE A 232 61.05 -4.94 55.54
CA PHE A 232 60.36 -4.14 54.52
C PHE A 232 61.23 -4.02 53.26
N ASP A 233 60.62 -4.18 52.09
CA ASP A 233 61.26 -4.23 50.77
C ASP A 233 60.43 -3.34 49.82
N LEU A 234 60.78 -2.05 49.77
CA LEU A 234 59.96 -1.01 49.13
C LEU A 234 60.24 -0.85 47.63
N ASP A 235 61.44 -1.18 47.17
CA ASP A 235 61.82 -1.13 45.74
C ASP A 235 61.78 -2.49 45.01
N GLN A 236 61.65 -3.60 45.77
CA GLN A 236 61.35 -4.95 45.30
C GLN A 236 62.55 -5.68 44.65
N ASP A 237 63.78 -5.39 45.09
CA ASP A 237 64.98 -6.12 44.65
C ASP A 237 65.19 -7.48 45.34
N GLY A 238 64.53 -7.69 46.50
CA GLY A 238 64.62 -8.91 47.30
C GLY A 238 65.54 -8.84 48.52
N TYR A 239 66.15 -7.68 48.80
CA TYR A 239 66.80 -7.35 50.06
C TYR A 239 65.99 -6.32 50.84
N GLY A 240 65.54 -6.68 52.04
CA GLY A 240 64.78 -5.80 52.90
C GLY A 240 65.64 -5.01 53.89
N ASN A 241 65.09 -3.86 54.28
CA ASN A 241 65.65 -2.88 55.21
C ASN A 241 65.81 -3.46 56.64
N PRO A 242 67.05 -3.56 57.17
CA PRO A 242 67.31 -4.20 58.45
C PRO A 242 66.74 -3.46 59.68
N ASP A 243 66.36 -2.19 59.55
CA ASP A 243 65.73 -1.40 60.64
C ASP A 243 64.18 -1.45 60.59
N GLN A 244 63.56 -2.08 59.58
CA GLN A 244 62.09 -2.14 59.40
C GLN A 244 61.55 -3.58 59.34
N THR A 245 61.36 -4.20 60.52
CA THR A 245 60.94 -5.61 60.67
C THR A 245 59.45 -5.83 60.96
N PHE A 246 58.89 -6.95 60.50
CA PHE A 246 57.55 -7.44 60.85
C PHE A 246 57.56 -8.96 61.06
N ASP A 247 57.00 -9.43 62.19
CA ASP A 247 56.92 -10.86 62.52
C ASP A 247 55.56 -11.45 62.08
N SER A 248 55.57 -12.55 61.31
CA SER A 248 54.36 -13.26 60.85
C SER A 248 54.67 -14.69 60.35
N CYS A 249 53.66 -15.54 60.17
CA CYS A 249 53.83 -16.89 59.57
C CYS A 249 53.68 -16.91 58.04
N ASN A 250 53.35 -15.77 57.42
CA ASN A 250 53.40 -15.56 55.97
C ASN A 250 54.06 -14.19 55.69
N PRO A 251 54.80 -14.02 54.57
CA PRO A 251 55.37 -12.73 54.21
C PRO A 251 54.26 -11.69 53.98
N PRO A 252 54.27 -10.55 54.70
CA PRO A 252 53.38 -9.44 54.40
C PRO A 252 53.62 -8.88 53.00
N PRO A 253 52.64 -8.17 52.39
CA PRO A 253 52.89 -7.37 51.19
C PRO A 253 54.01 -6.36 51.45
N ASP A 254 54.94 -6.23 50.51
CA ASP A 254 56.10 -5.33 50.57
C ASP A 254 57.11 -5.69 51.70
N TYR A 255 57.22 -6.98 52.07
CA TYR A 255 58.21 -7.52 53.03
C TYR A 255 58.87 -8.82 52.53
N ILE A 256 60.17 -8.99 52.78
CA ILE A 256 60.99 -10.15 52.37
C ILE A 256 61.81 -10.73 53.54
N ILE A 257 62.19 -12.01 53.48
CA ILE A 257 62.94 -12.69 54.56
C ILE A 257 64.45 -12.30 54.60
N GLN A 258 64.97 -11.79 53.48
CA GLN A 258 66.39 -11.57 53.28
C GLN A 258 66.74 -10.12 53.63
N ALA A 259 67.34 -9.88 54.80
CA ALA A 259 67.85 -8.55 55.16
C ALA A 259 69.15 -8.21 54.42
N GLY A 260 69.44 -6.91 54.26
CA GLY A 260 70.80 -6.43 53.99
C GLY A 260 70.92 -5.17 53.14
N ASP A 261 69.81 -4.68 52.61
CA ASP A 261 69.71 -3.40 51.90
C ASP A 261 70.16 -2.22 52.79
N CYS A 262 70.64 -1.15 52.15
CA CYS A 262 71.09 0.09 52.76
C CYS A 262 70.47 1.38 52.20
N ASP A 263 69.63 1.33 51.15
CA ASP A 263 68.78 2.44 50.67
C ASP A 263 67.49 1.92 49.98
N ASP A 264 66.58 1.31 50.78
CA ASP A 264 65.15 0.88 50.63
C ASP A 264 64.23 1.79 49.76
N LEU A 265 64.72 2.20 48.60
CA LEU A 265 64.19 3.19 47.65
C LEU A 265 64.83 3.05 46.24
N ASP A 266 65.96 2.35 46.10
CA ASP A 266 66.69 2.15 44.84
C ASP A 266 67.25 0.72 44.72
N PHE A 267 66.51 -0.12 43.99
CA PHE A 267 66.74 -1.55 43.68
C PHE A 267 68.13 -1.92 43.10
N MET A 268 68.99 -0.94 42.89
CA MET A 268 70.39 -1.07 42.47
C MET A 268 71.38 -1.04 43.64
N ILE A 269 70.93 -0.83 44.88
CA ILE A 269 71.76 -0.63 46.09
C ILE A 269 71.51 -1.78 47.09
N ASN A 270 72.17 -2.92 46.88
CA ASN A 270 71.98 -4.11 47.72
C ASN A 270 73.25 -4.99 47.81
N PRO A 271 73.34 -5.94 48.76
CA PRO A 271 74.49 -6.84 48.94
C PRO A 271 74.93 -7.72 47.75
N LEU A 272 74.25 -7.68 46.59
CA LEU A 272 74.67 -8.35 45.34
C LEU A 272 74.90 -7.38 44.17
N ALA A 273 74.72 -6.08 44.36
CA ALA A 273 75.03 -5.07 43.37
C ALA A 273 76.53 -5.04 42.99
N LEU A 274 76.85 -4.34 41.91
CA LEU A 274 78.22 -4.10 41.45
C LEU A 274 78.51 -2.61 41.55
N GLU A 275 79.66 -2.26 42.15
CA GLU A 275 80.12 -0.87 42.28
C GLU A 275 80.14 -0.15 40.92
N ALA A 276 79.43 0.98 40.87
CA ALA A 276 79.55 2.00 39.85
C ALA A 276 80.65 3.01 40.21
N CYS A 277 80.77 4.09 39.43
CA CYS A 277 81.59 5.25 39.79
C CYS A 277 80.66 6.45 40.07
N ASP A 278 79.77 6.30 41.04
CA ASP A 278 78.71 7.25 41.38
C ASP A 278 78.86 7.87 42.79
N LEU A 279 79.89 7.46 43.56
CA LEU A 279 80.14 7.83 44.96
C LEU A 279 79.15 7.22 45.98
N VAL A 280 78.45 6.14 45.62
CA VAL A 280 77.56 5.34 46.48
C VAL A 280 78.24 4.02 46.85
N ASP A 281 77.85 3.42 47.98
CA ASP A 281 78.24 2.06 48.40
C ASP A 281 77.20 1.10 47.82
N ASN A 282 77.20 0.90 46.49
CA ASN A 282 76.11 0.19 45.81
C ASN A 282 75.94 -1.23 46.39
N ASN A 283 77.05 -1.89 46.74
CA ASN A 283 77.02 -3.25 47.30
C ASN A 283 76.88 -3.33 48.84
N CYS A 284 76.56 -2.22 49.52
CA CYS A 284 76.30 -2.12 50.97
C CYS A 284 77.39 -2.75 51.88
N ASN A 285 78.67 -2.76 51.48
CA ASN A 285 79.75 -3.42 52.24
C ASN A 285 80.53 -2.50 53.19
N GLY A 286 80.35 -1.18 53.10
CA GLY A 286 81.03 -0.16 53.88
C GLY A 286 82.21 0.49 53.15
N VAL A 287 82.29 0.37 51.83
CA VAL A 287 83.31 0.95 50.94
C VAL A 287 82.61 1.52 49.70
N VAL A 288 83.25 2.42 48.96
CA VAL A 288 82.65 3.19 47.85
C VAL A 288 83.59 3.17 46.65
N ASP A 289 83.05 2.91 45.47
CA ASP A 289 83.70 2.80 44.16
C ASP A 289 84.88 1.78 44.09
N GLU A 290 84.91 0.68 44.88
CA GLU A 290 86.11 -0.17 44.87
C GLU A 290 86.31 -1.04 43.63
N ASN A 291 87.55 -1.03 43.12
CA ASN A 291 88.04 -1.82 41.98
C ASN A 291 87.42 -1.47 40.60
N VAL A 292 86.52 -0.49 40.53
CA VAL A 292 85.92 0.01 39.28
C VAL A 292 86.64 1.28 38.80
N GLN A 293 86.82 1.40 37.48
CA GLN A 293 87.37 2.57 36.78
C GLN A 293 86.77 2.64 35.38
N ASN A 294 86.38 3.84 34.96
CA ASN A 294 85.95 4.11 33.60
C ASN A 294 87.16 4.33 32.67
N THR A 295 86.96 4.09 31.37
CA THR A 295 87.91 4.47 30.32
C THR A 295 87.44 5.79 29.71
N TYR A 296 88.39 6.67 29.43
CA TYR A 296 88.16 7.98 28.83
C TYR A 296 89.06 8.16 27.61
N TYR A 297 88.62 8.95 26.64
CA TYR A 297 89.21 9.13 25.30
C TYR A 297 89.62 10.59 25.14
N GLN A 298 90.75 10.86 24.50
CA GLN A 298 91.29 12.24 24.45
C GLN A 298 90.40 13.12 23.56
N ASP A 299 90.08 14.31 24.06
CA ASP A 299 89.24 15.33 23.41
C ASP A 299 90.10 16.59 23.23
N LEU A 300 90.44 16.93 21.98
CA LEU A 300 91.33 18.05 21.64
C LEU A 300 90.60 19.33 21.21
N ASP A 301 89.40 19.25 20.65
CA ASP A 301 88.67 20.42 20.14
C ASP A 301 87.47 20.84 21.01
N GLY A 302 86.93 19.94 21.83
CA GLY A 302 85.95 20.21 22.87
C GLY A 302 84.49 19.98 22.52
N ASP A 303 84.15 19.13 21.54
CA ASP A 303 82.75 18.80 21.22
C ASP A 303 82.10 17.80 22.19
N GLY A 304 82.88 16.92 22.83
CA GLY A 304 82.41 15.90 23.75
C GLY A 304 82.51 14.46 23.25
N TYR A 305 83.15 14.19 22.12
CA TYR A 305 83.62 12.87 21.70
C TYR A 305 85.17 12.83 21.86
N GLY A 306 85.86 11.79 21.35
CA GLY A 306 87.33 11.75 21.43
C GLY A 306 87.97 10.49 20.84
N ASP A 307 89.25 10.61 20.45
CA ASP A 307 89.97 9.61 19.64
C ASP A 307 89.96 8.20 20.28
N PRO A 308 89.37 7.18 19.64
CA PRO A 308 89.38 5.79 20.12
C PRO A 308 90.79 5.21 20.32
N ASN A 309 91.81 5.81 19.71
CA ASN A 309 93.20 5.41 19.81
C ASN A 309 93.96 6.09 20.98
N ALA A 310 93.39 7.08 21.66
CA ALA A 310 94.06 7.92 22.67
C ALA A 310 93.40 7.85 24.07
N THR A 311 93.58 6.74 24.79
CA THR A 311 92.85 6.45 26.04
C THR A 311 93.57 6.78 27.36
N GLY A 312 92.76 7.00 28.40
CA GLY A 312 93.11 7.05 29.82
C GLY A 312 92.08 6.30 30.69
N SER A 313 92.29 6.24 32.01
CA SER A 313 91.35 5.57 32.94
C SER A 313 91.29 6.26 34.30
N ALA A 314 90.08 6.47 34.83
CA ALA A 314 89.78 7.07 36.13
C ALA A 314 88.32 6.81 36.56
N CYS A 315 87.95 7.16 37.79
CA CYS A 315 86.55 7.08 38.26
C CYS A 315 85.73 8.35 37.95
N SER A 316 86.35 9.39 37.38
CA SER A 316 85.66 10.63 36.99
C SER A 316 86.37 11.33 35.82
N LEU A 317 85.58 12.02 34.99
CA LEU A 317 86.01 12.63 33.74
C LEU A 317 87.05 13.74 33.97
N SER A 318 88.22 13.61 33.34
CA SER A 318 89.30 14.60 33.42
C SER A 318 89.30 15.53 32.22
N SER A 319 89.22 16.85 32.45
CA SER A 319 89.21 17.90 31.40
C SER A 319 90.29 17.68 30.32
N GLY A 320 89.87 17.67 29.04
CA GLY A 320 90.67 17.25 27.89
C GLY A 320 90.50 15.78 27.50
N TYR A 321 89.44 15.14 28.01
CA TYR A 321 88.99 13.80 27.67
C TYR A 321 87.46 13.75 27.69
N SER A 322 86.87 12.89 26.85
CA SER A 322 85.48 12.44 26.85
C SER A 322 85.34 11.00 27.40
N ASP A 323 84.13 10.56 27.74
CA ASP A 323 83.75 9.14 27.91
C ASP A 323 83.26 8.46 26.63
N ASN A 324 82.93 9.22 25.58
CA ASN A 324 82.65 8.68 24.24
C ASN A 324 83.97 8.51 23.44
N SER A 325 84.05 7.43 22.64
CA SER A 325 85.21 7.02 21.84
C SER A 325 85.00 7.05 20.32
N GLU A 326 83.91 7.64 19.85
CA GLU A 326 83.37 7.38 18.51
C GLU A 326 83.72 8.48 17.49
N ASP A 327 84.58 9.42 17.86
CA ASP A 327 85.13 10.50 17.02
C ASP A 327 86.02 9.96 15.88
N CYS A 328 85.88 10.54 14.68
CA CYS A 328 86.65 10.22 13.49
C CYS A 328 87.66 11.31 13.03
N ASP A 329 87.65 12.53 13.57
CA ASP A 329 88.72 13.55 13.43
C ASP A 329 88.78 14.53 14.65
N ASP A 330 89.50 14.13 15.72
CA ASP A 330 89.90 14.83 16.99
C ASP A 330 90.66 16.18 16.77
N GLN A 331 90.09 17.01 15.91
CA GLN A 331 90.54 18.29 15.38
C GLN A 331 89.37 19.13 14.80
N SER A 332 88.20 18.52 14.58
CA SER A 332 87.01 19.07 13.93
C SER A 332 85.74 18.83 14.78
N ALA A 333 85.41 19.80 15.65
CA ALA A 333 84.20 19.88 16.49
C ALA A 333 82.84 19.98 15.74
N ALA A 334 82.77 19.38 14.55
CA ALA A 334 81.62 19.23 13.67
C ALA A 334 81.69 17.88 12.90
N THR A 335 82.51 16.94 13.38
CA THR A 335 82.84 15.65 12.74
C THR A 335 82.80 14.56 13.82
N TYR A 336 81.58 14.18 14.22
CA TYR A 336 81.31 13.31 15.36
C TYR A 336 79.98 12.54 15.16
N PRO A 337 79.76 11.39 15.82
CA PRO A 337 78.53 10.60 15.69
C PRO A 337 77.24 11.39 15.94
N GLN A 338 76.33 11.35 14.95
CA GLN A 338 75.10 12.16 14.92
C GLN A 338 75.35 13.67 14.79
N ALA A 339 76.51 14.08 14.25
CA ALA A 339 76.66 15.39 13.64
C ALA A 339 75.69 15.54 12.46
N VAL A 340 75.54 16.77 12.00
CA VAL A 340 74.67 17.08 10.87
C VAL A 340 75.48 16.99 9.58
N GLU A 341 75.12 16.05 8.73
CA GLU A 341 75.63 15.92 7.35
C GLU A 341 75.20 17.11 6.48
N TYR A 342 76.11 17.52 5.59
CA TYR A 342 75.92 18.58 4.60
C TYR A 342 76.44 18.11 3.24
N CYS A 343 75.95 18.68 2.14
CA CYS A 343 76.40 18.44 0.77
C CYS A 343 77.79 19.06 0.48
N ASP A 344 78.81 18.66 1.25
CA ASP A 344 80.11 19.30 1.43
C ASP A 344 81.28 18.38 0.98
N GLY A 345 81.05 17.06 0.98
CA GLY A 345 82.02 16.02 0.62
C GLY A 345 82.81 15.48 1.81
N ALA A 346 82.26 15.59 3.02
CA ALA A 346 82.78 15.04 4.26
C ALA A 346 81.88 13.91 4.79
N ASP A 347 82.50 13.05 5.59
CA ASP A 347 81.82 12.13 6.51
C ASP A 347 81.80 12.90 7.85
N ASN A 348 80.69 13.59 8.13
CA ASN A 348 80.50 14.41 9.32
C ASN A 348 79.99 13.57 10.48
N ASP A 349 79.07 12.63 10.24
CA ASP A 349 78.46 11.83 11.30
C ASP A 349 79.21 10.51 11.62
N CYS A 350 80.33 10.25 10.96
CA CYS A 350 81.20 9.09 11.15
C CYS A 350 80.52 7.72 10.85
N ASP A 351 79.39 7.65 10.12
CA ASP A 351 78.75 6.38 9.74
C ASP A 351 79.55 5.59 8.67
N GLY A 352 80.41 6.27 7.91
CA GLY A 352 81.29 5.71 6.89
C GLY A 352 80.77 5.75 5.44
N GLU A 353 79.59 6.31 5.21
CA GLU A 353 79.16 6.85 3.91
C GLU A 353 79.63 8.33 3.79
N THR A 354 79.00 9.17 2.96
CA THR A 354 79.42 10.58 2.72
C THR A 354 78.27 11.35 2.07
N ASP A 355 77.97 12.56 2.54
CA ASP A 355 76.79 13.34 2.13
C ASP A 355 75.48 12.52 2.29
N ASN A 356 75.36 11.77 3.40
CA ASN A 356 74.19 10.95 3.74
C ASN A 356 73.14 11.80 4.49
N GLU A 357 71.84 11.53 4.34
CA GLU A 357 70.71 12.25 4.99
C GLU A 357 70.85 13.81 5.11
N SER A 358 71.60 14.46 4.20
CA SER A 358 72.15 15.80 4.44
C SER A 358 71.08 16.90 4.50
N VAL A 359 71.20 17.84 5.45
CA VAL A 359 70.15 18.83 5.72
C VAL A 359 70.02 19.95 4.68
N ASP A 360 70.97 20.06 3.75
CA ASP A 360 70.89 20.92 2.57
C ASP A 360 70.82 20.13 1.24
N ALA A 361 70.57 18.82 1.32
CA ALA A 361 70.10 18.05 0.18
C ALA A 361 68.76 18.62 -0.32
N ILE A 362 68.52 18.54 -1.63
CA ILE A 362 67.28 19.00 -2.23
C ILE A 362 66.40 17.81 -2.59
N THR A 363 65.10 17.94 -2.34
CA THR A 363 64.09 16.94 -2.68
C THR A 363 63.93 16.86 -4.19
N TRP A 364 64.16 15.68 -4.75
CA TRP A 364 63.79 15.33 -6.11
C TRP A 364 62.52 14.49 -6.08
N TYR A 365 61.69 14.67 -7.11
CA TYR A 365 60.42 13.97 -7.28
C TYR A 365 60.59 13.01 -8.44
N LEU A 366 60.24 11.74 -8.25
CA LEU A 366 60.27 10.76 -9.34
C LEU A 366 59.28 11.20 -10.43
N ASP A 367 59.70 11.05 -11.68
CA ASP A 367 58.92 11.25 -12.90
C ASP A 367 58.91 9.88 -13.62
N ILE A 368 57.76 9.18 -13.59
CA ILE A 368 57.65 7.80 -14.09
C ILE A 368 57.39 7.73 -15.60
N ASP A 369 56.79 8.74 -16.23
CA ASP A 369 56.38 8.67 -17.64
C ASP A 369 57.10 9.64 -18.61
N GLY A 370 57.75 10.68 -18.09
CA GLY A 370 58.67 11.55 -18.79
C GLY A 370 58.11 12.86 -19.34
N ASP A 371 57.03 13.42 -18.77
CA ASP A 371 56.50 14.72 -19.19
C ASP A 371 57.23 15.94 -18.56
N GLY A 372 57.80 15.77 -17.37
CA GLY A 372 58.61 16.76 -16.66
C GLY A 372 58.04 17.27 -15.32
N PHE A 373 56.84 16.82 -14.91
CA PHE A 373 56.37 16.90 -13.53
C PHE A 373 56.68 15.59 -12.78
N GLY A 374 56.48 15.56 -11.46
CA GLY A 374 56.80 14.37 -10.66
C GLY A 374 56.03 14.26 -9.35
N SER A 375 55.85 13.01 -8.90
CA SER A 375 54.97 12.66 -7.78
C SER A 375 55.42 13.19 -6.41
N ILE A 376 54.52 13.89 -5.70
CA ILE A 376 54.69 14.24 -4.27
C ILE A 376 54.87 13.02 -3.34
N PHE A 377 54.51 11.82 -3.80
CA PHE A 377 54.51 10.60 -2.98
C PHE A 377 55.78 9.76 -3.13
N VAL A 378 56.62 10.05 -4.13
CA VAL A 378 57.84 9.28 -4.43
C VAL A 378 59.02 10.23 -4.56
N THR A 379 59.47 10.72 -3.41
CA THR A 379 60.60 11.65 -3.29
C THR A 379 61.93 10.94 -3.04
N GLN A 380 63.02 11.60 -3.40
CA GLN A 380 64.37 11.28 -2.95
C GLN A 380 65.15 12.58 -2.69
N ASP A 381 65.54 12.81 -1.44
CA ASP A 381 66.46 13.90 -1.11
C ASP A 381 67.88 13.54 -1.57
N ALA A 382 68.53 14.43 -2.32
CA ALA A 382 69.90 14.22 -2.79
C ALA A 382 70.61 15.53 -3.18
N CYS A 383 71.91 15.61 -2.90
CA CYS A 383 72.78 16.73 -3.30
C CYS A 383 72.89 16.93 -4.83
N THR A 384 72.57 15.90 -5.62
CA THR A 384 72.54 15.92 -7.11
C THR A 384 71.48 14.98 -7.65
N GLU A 385 71.03 15.20 -8.89
CA GLU A 385 70.04 14.38 -9.64
C GLU A 385 70.26 12.85 -9.44
N PRO A 386 69.33 12.15 -8.75
CA PRO A 386 69.49 10.73 -8.46
C PRO A 386 69.54 9.87 -9.73
N GLN A 387 70.26 8.75 -9.68
CA GLN A 387 70.47 7.89 -10.84
C GLN A 387 69.27 6.96 -11.09
N ALA A 388 68.27 7.49 -11.79
CA ALA A 388 67.05 6.78 -12.17
C ALA A 388 67.30 5.54 -13.06
N PRO A 389 66.46 4.48 -12.97
CA PRO A 389 66.48 3.37 -13.93
C PRO A 389 66.11 3.83 -15.35
N PRO A 390 66.57 3.13 -16.42
CA PRO A 390 66.28 3.55 -17.79
C PRO A 390 64.77 3.56 -18.12
N GLY A 391 64.23 4.76 -18.34
CA GLY A 391 62.80 4.99 -18.57
C GLY A 391 62.05 5.65 -17.41
N TYR A 392 62.78 6.13 -16.40
CA TYR A 392 62.32 6.97 -15.29
C TYR A 392 63.23 8.19 -15.20
N TYR A 393 62.75 9.29 -14.61
CA TYR A 393 63.50 10.53 -14.40
C TYR A 393 63.30 11.06 -12.97
N PHE A 394 64.04 12.11 -12.61
CA PHE A 394 63.85 12.84 -11.37
C PHE A 394 63.81 14.33 -11.67
N VAL A 395 62.80 15.03 -11.17
CA VAL A 395 62.54 16.44 -11.43
C VAL A 395 62.43 17.24 -10.14
N LEU A 396 62.31 18.57 -10.27
CA LEU A 396 62.16 19.51 -9.15
C LEU A 396 60.74 20.13 -9.08
N ASP A 397 59.88 19.84 -10.05
CA ASP A 397 58.48 20.27 -10.01
C ASP A 397 57.63 19.12 -9.48
N GLN A 398 57.00 19.37 -8.34
CA GLN A 398 56.32 18.38 -7.50
C GLN A 398 54.81 18.36 -7.68
N SER A 399 54.34 18.82 -8.84
CA SER A 399 52.97 19.30 -8.99
C SER A 399 52.05 18.27 -9.68
N ASP A 400 52.56 17.06 -9.94
CA ASP A 400 51.84 15.98 -10.61
C ASP A 400 50.77 15.31 -9.71
N CYS A 401 49.59 15.05 -10.28
CA CYS A 401 48.48 14.34 -9.64
C CYS A 401 48.28 12.88 -10.11
N ASP A 402 48.81 12.46 -11.27
CA ASP A 402 48.93 11.06 -11.71
C ASP A 402 50.14 10.84 -12.63
N ASP A 403 51.31 10.84 -12.00
CA ASP A 403 52.68 10.46 -12.43
C ASP A 403 52.80 9.19 -13.32
N THR A 404 51.71 8.46 -13.57
CA THR A 404 51.65 7.33 -14.49
C THR A 404 51.01 7.67 -15.86
N ARG A 405 50.64 8.94 -16.10
CA ARG A 405 49.97 9.45 -17.30
C ARG A 405 50.48 10.83 -17.75
N ALA A 406 51.38 10.84 -18.73
CA ALA A 406 51.90 12.00 -19.49
C ALA A 406 50.86 12.87 -20.28
N SER A 407 49.59 12.82 -19.89
CA SER A 407 48.49 13.70 -20.29
C SER A 407 47.81 14.38 -19.11
N VAL A 408 48.17 14.02 -17.88
CA VAL A 408 47.61 14.48 -16.60
C VAL A 408 48.72 15.24 -15.88
N TYR A 409 48.71 16.57 -15.97
CA TYR A 409 49.75 17.43 -15.39
C TYR A 409 49.28 18.88 -15.26
N PRO A 410 49.88 19.68 -14.36
CA PRO A 410 49.62 21.12 -14.18
C PRO A 410 49.46 21.93 -15.48
N GLY A 411 48.22 22.28 -15.81
CA GLY A 411 47.89 23.03 -17.01
C GLY A 411 47.98 22.22 -18.32
N ALA A 412 47.61 20.95 -18.27
CA ALA A 412 47.17 20.17 -19.43
C ALA A 412 45.86 20.75 -20.03
N ILE A 413 45.05 19.91 -20.69
CA ILE A 413 43.74 20.32 -21.20
C ILE A 413 42.74 19.21 -20.84
N GLU A 414 41.81 19.54 -19.95
CA GLU A 414 40.65 18.73 -19.59
C GLU A 414 39.94 18.17 -20.83
N VAL A 415 39.74 16.86 -20.86
CA VAL A 415 38.90 16.15 -21.83
C VAL A 415 38.02 15.13 -21.09
N CYS A 416 36.76 14.99 -21.51
CA CYS A 416 35.70 14.24 -20.84
C CYS A 416 36.03 12.75 -20.63
N ASN A 417 36.79 12.45 -19.57
CA ASN A 417 37.40 11.15 -19.32
C ASN A 417 37.30 10.70 -17.85
N GLY A 418 36.92 11.61 -16.93
CA GLY A 418 36.72 11.32 -15.51
C GLY A 418 37.99 11.40 -14.68
N LEU A 419 38.94 12.23 -15.11
CA LEU A 419 40.16 12.60 -14.40
C LEU A 419 40.21 14.11 -14.17
N ASP A 420 41.08 14.52 -13.27
CA ASP A 420 41.60 15.88 -13.12
C ASP A 420 42.85 15.91 -14.01
N ASP A 421 42.72 16.28 -15.29
CA ASP A 421 43.84 16.26 -16.25
C ASP A 421 44.82 17.43 -15.99
N ASP A 422 44.33 18.60 -15.58
CA ASP A 422 45.12 19.82 -15.38
C ASP A 422 45.62 20.04 -13.94
N CYS A 423 45.25 19.14 -13.02
CA CYS A 423 45.65 19.05 -11.61
C CYS A 423 45.25 20.27 -10.74
N ASP A 424 44.21 21.05 -11.10
CA ASP A 424 43.71 22.16 -10.25
C ASP A 424 42.73 21.73 -9.14
N GLY A 425 42.23 20.48 -9.18
CA GLY A 425 41.30 19.91 -8.21
C GLY A 425 39.83 19.91 -8.64
N GLY A 426 39.52 20.34 -9.87
CA GLY A 426 38.30 19.98 -10.58
C GLY A 426 38.39 18.60 -11.27
N VAL A 427 37.35 18.23 -12.02
CA VAL A 427 37.30 16.99 -12.83
C VAL A 427 36.43 17.30 -14.05
N ASP A 428 37.00 17.16 -15.24
CA ASP A 428 36.39 17.48 -16.53
C ASP A 428 35.83 18.92 -16.68
N GLN A 429 36.27 19.93 -15.90
CA GLN A 429 35.71 21.30 -16.02
C GLN A 429 36.26 22.07 -17.23
N ASP A 430 35.42 22.89 -17.87
CA ASP A 430 35.76 23.60 -19.12
C ASP A 430 36.32 22.67 -20.22
N ALA A 431 36.05 21.35 -20.13
CA ALA A 431 36.65 20.31 -20.97
C ALA A 431 36.45 20.54 -22.48
N LEU A 432 37.50 20.28 -23.26
CA LEU A 432 37.57 20.66 -24.67
C LEU A 432 36.54 19.93 -25.56
N ASP A 433 36.05 18.77 -25.11
CA ASP A 433 35.00 17.97 -25.76
C ASP A 433 33.70 17.87 -24.93
N ALA A 434 33.51 18.77 -23.95
CA ALA A 434 32.24 18.93 -23.24
C ALA A 434 31.07 19.14 -24.20
N LEU A 435 29.95 18.47 -23.93
CA LEU A 435 28.77 18.53 -24.78
C LEU A 435 27.88 19.71 -24.37
N THR A 436 27.24 20.33 -25.36
CA THR A 436 26.21 21.34 -25.10
C THR A 436 24.89 20.64 -24.81
N TRP A 437 24.35 20.91 -23.62
CA TRP A 437 23.04 20.47 -23.18
C TRP A 437 22.11 21.68 -23.08
N TYR A 438 20.83 21.47 -23.38
CA TYR A 438 19.78 22.48 -23.43
C TYR A 438 18.78 22.17 -22.34
N ALA A 439 18.30 23.16 -21.59
CA ALA A 439 17.29 22.94 -20.56
C ALA A 439 16.04 22.31 -21.18
N ASP A 440 15.51 21.29 -20.52
CA ASP A 440 14.31 20.52 -20.89
C ASP A 440 13.42 20.50 -19.63
N VAL A 441 12.60 21.54 -19.51
CA VAL A 441 11.83 21.84 -18.29
C VAL A 441 10.50 21.08 -18.25
N ASP A 442 9.92 20.76 -19.40
CA ASP A 442 8.62 20.07 -19.50
C ASP A 442 8.69 18.57 -19.84
N GLN A 443 9.81 18.08 -20.40
CA GLN A 443 10.13 16.69 -20.75
C GLN A 443 9.48 16.15 -22.03
N ASP A 444 9.65 16.84 -23.18
CA ASP A 444 9.31 16.34 -24.52
C ASP A 444 10.50 15.80 -25.38
N GLU A 445 11.72 15.83 -24.85
CA GLU A 445 13.00 15.45 -25.51
C GLU A 445 13.65 16.54 -26.41
N TYR A 446 13.08 17.75 -26.47
CA TYR A 446 13.73 18.98 -26.94
C TYR A 446 14.07 19.95 -25.78
N GLY A 447 14.73 21.07 -26.08
CA GLY A 447 15.10 22.05 -25.07
C GLY A 447 15.52 23.42 -25.62
N ASP A 448 15.45 24.45 -24.76
CA ASP A 448 15.64 25.86 -25.13
C ASP A 448 17.06 26.13 -25.67
N PRO A 449 17.22 26.53 -26.95
CA PRO A 449 18.53 26.84 -27.55
C PRO A 449 19.26 28.04 -26.91
N ASN A 450 18.63 28.76 -25.98
CA ASN A 450 19.20 29.87 -25.22
C ASN A 450 19.61 29.49 -23.78
N ALA A 451 19.09 28.39 -23.23
CA ALA A 451 19.36 27.91 -21.86
C ALA A 451 20.35 26.75 -21.88
N ILE A 452 21.62 27.06 -22.17
CA ILE A 452 22.68 26.06 -22.37
C ILE A 452 23.58 25.86 -21.15
N GLU A 453 23.98 24.61 -20.91
CA GLU A 453 25.09 24.21 -20.07
C GLU A 453 26.11 23.38 -20.89
N LEU A 454 27.37 23.36 -20.44
CA LEU A 454 28.47 22.63 -21.09
C LEU A 454 29.04 21.62 -20.09
N GLU A 455 28.69 20.35 -20.25
CA GLU A 455 29.11 19.26 -19.35
C GLU A 455 29.37 17.96 -20.13
N CYS A 456 30.17 17.06 -19.55
CA CYS A 456 30.49 15.77 -20.18
C CYS A 456 29.35 14.74 -20.11
N LEU A 457 28.38 14.94 -19.21
CA LEU A 457 27.18 14.13 -19.05
C LEU A 457 25.96 15.05 -18.96
N ALA A 458 24.76 14.52 -19.20
CA ALA A 458 23.53 15.31 -19.14
C ALA A 458 23.26 15.84 -17.72
N PRO A 459 23.14 17.16 -17.52
CA PRO A 459 22.61 17.72 -16.28
C PRO A 459 21.15 17.26 -16.04
N THR A 460 20.69 17.32 -14.80
CA THR A 460 19.31 16.87 -14.47
C THR A 460 18.29 17.92 -14.91
N GLY A 461 17.48 17.58 -15.92
CA GLY A 461 16.53 18.51 -16.55
C GLY A 461 17.10 19.21 -17.79
N TYR A 462 18.02 18.54 -18.49
CA TYR A 462 18.62 19.03 -19.73
C TYR A 462 18.75 17.86 -20.74
N ILE A 463 18.65 18.17 -22.03
CA ILE A 463 18.74 17.22 -23.16
C ILE A 463 19.77 17.67 -24.20
N ALA A 464 20.18 16.76 -25.10
CA ALA A 464 21.15 17.07 -26.17
C ALA A 464 20.50 17.70 -27.42
N THR A 465 19.18 17.68 -27.52
CA THR A 465 18.41 18.13 -28.68
C THR A 465 18.00 19.59 -28.50
N ALA A 466 18.62 20.49 -29.25
CA ALA A 466 18.18 21.89 -29.30
C ALA A 466 16.97 22.04 -30.24
N GLY A 467 16.09 23.00 -29.92
CA GLY A 467 15.16 23.56 -30.91
C GLY A 467 13.80 23.97 -30.38
N ASP A 468 13.52 23.70 -29.11
CA ASP A 468 12.30 24.15 -28.45
C ASP A 468 12.19 25.69 -28.47
N CYS A 469 11.01 26.20 -28.79
CA CYS A 469 10.70 27.63 -28.83
C CYS A 469 9.80 28.11 -27.66
N ASN A 470 9.30 27.20 -26.83
CA ASN A 470 8.59 27.44 -25.57
C ASN A 470 8.66 26.23 -24.60
N ASP A 471 9.84 26.03 -23.98
CA ASP A 471 10.31 25.06 -22.95
C ASP A 471 9.45 24.98 -21.65
N ALA A 472 8.13 24.93 -21.78
CA ALA A 472 7.17 24.90 -20.69
C ALA A 472 5.81 24.27 -21.05
N GLU A 473 5.61 23.83 -22.29
CA GLU A 473 4.31 23.37 -22.83
C GLU A 473 4.41 22.23 -23.89
N LEU A 474 5.19 21.14 -23.69
CA LEU A 474 5.11 19.73 -24.17
C LEU A 474 4.65 19.36 -25.62
N LEU A 475 4.22 20.32 -26.43
CA LEU A 475 3.55 20.23 -27.73
C LEU A 475 4.03 21.36 -28.65
N ILE A 476 5.05 22.13 -28.24
CA ILE A 476 5.62 23.26 -28.98
C ILE A 476 7.11 22.96 -29.19
N ASN A 477 7.41 22.10 -30.16
CA ASN A 477 8.75 21.58 -30.42
C ASN A 477 8.96 21.20 -31.91
N PRO A 478 10.21 21.03 -32.38
CA PRO A 478 10.56 20.70 -33.77
C PRO A 478 9.95 19.45 -34.42
N GLU A 479 9.23 18.57 -33.69
CA GLU A 479 8.50 17.42 -34.23
C GLU A 479 6.98 17.46 -33.95
N ALA A 480 6.45 18.59 -33.45
CA ALA A 480 5.01 18.79 -33.27
C ALA A 480 4.24 18.93 -34.60
N ASP A 481 2.98 18.50 -34.62
CA ASP A 481 2.03 18.81 -35.70
C ASP A 481 1.50 20.25 -35.51
N GLU A 482 1.67 21.13 -36.51
CA GLU A 482 1.09 22.48 -36.52
C GLU A 482 -0.44 22.46 -36.36
N LEU A 483 -0.98 23.31 -35.49
CA LEU A 483 -2.42 23.49 -35.28
C LEU A 483 -2.84 24.94 -35.54
N CYS A 484 -4.07 25.12 -36.02
CA CYS A 484 -4.71 26.42 -36.27
C CYS A 484 -5.02 27.20 -34.97
N ASN A 485 -4.00 27.58 -34.22
CA ASN A 485 -4.08 28.05 -32.84
C ASN A 485 -3.45 29.45 -32.62
N GLY A 486 -2.60 29.91 -33.55
CA GLY A 486 -1.88 31.19 -33.48
C GLY A 486 -0.50 31.12 -32.80
N VAL A 487 0.09 29.93 -32.69
CA VAL A 487 1.44 29.64 -32.19
C VAL A 487 2.28 29.01 -33.31
N ASP A 488 3.59 29.04 -33.13
CA ASP A 488 4.61 28.36 -33.94
C ASP A 488 4.85 27.02 -33.22
N ASP A 489 3.94 26.05 -33.39
CA ASP A 489 3.95 24.78 -32.64
C ASP A 489 5.16 23.92 -33.05
N ASN A 490 5.51 23.91 -34.34
CA ASN A 490 6.64 23.14 -34.85
C ASN A 490 8.01 23.87 -34.79
N CYS A 491 8.03 25.10 -34.25
CA CYS A 491 9.21 25.97 -34.13
C CYS A 491 9.98 26.25 -35.44
N ASP A 492 9.37 26.13 -36.63
CA ASP A 492 10.01 26.42 -37.92
C ASP A 492 9.99 27.91 -38.32
N LEU A 493 9.31 28.75 -37.52
CA LEU A 493 9.08 30.19 -37.67
C LEU A 493 7.90 30.57 -38.59
N LEU A 494 7.00 29.63 -38.91
CA LEU A 494 5.80 29.83 -39.76
C LEU A 494 4.49 29.44 -39.04
N ILE A 495 4.08 30.25 -38.06
CA ILE A 495 2.76 30.18 -37.36
C ILE A 495 1.60 29.78 -38.30
N ASP A 496 0.83 28.77 -37.90
CA ASP A 496 -0.37 28.26 -38.59
C ASP A 496 -0.09 27.79 -40.04
N ASN A 497 1.07 27.20 -40.34
CA ASN A 497 1.45 26.75 -41.70
C ASN A 497 1.35 25.21 -41.87
N ASP A 498 0.74 24.77 -42.99
CA ASP A 498 0.51 23.34 -43.31
C ASP A 498 -0.23 22.57 -42.18
N SER A 499 -0.96 23.28 -41.30
CA SER A 499 -1.57 22.78 -40.07
C SER A 499 -2.52 21.59 -40.27
N ILE A 500 -2.45 20.59 -39.38
CA ILE A 500 -3.15 19.31 -39.54
C ILE A 500 -4.67 19.41 -39.34
N ASP A 501 -5.16 20.48 -38.70
CA ASP A 501 -6.59 20.80 -38.54
C ASP A 501 -7.08 21.95 -39.44
N ALA A 502 -6.25 22.40 -40.39
CA ALA A 502 -6.66 23.34 -41.44
C ALA A 502 -7.85 22.78 -42.25
N GLN A 503 -8.78 23.67 -42.62
CA GLN A 503 -10.02 23.29 -43.30
C GLN A 503 -9.90 23.53 -44.81
N GLU A 504 -10.45 22.61 -45.59
CA GLU A 504 -10.53 22.77 -47.05
C GLU A 504 -11.61 23.80 -47.40
N PHE A 505 -11.23 24.81 -48.18
CA PHE A 505 -12.10 25.82 -48.73
C PHE A 505 -12.02 25.85 -50.26
N PHE A 506 -13.14 26.11 -50.89
CA PHE A 506 -13.38 26.03 -52.33
C PHE A 506 -13.56 27.46 -52.88
N PRO A 507 -12.93 27.85 -54.01
CA PRO A 507 -13.13 29.17 -54.60
C PRO A 507 -14.61 29.40 -54.94
N ASP A 508 -15.05 30.64 -54.71
CA ASP A 508 -16.40 31.17 -54.95
C ASP A 508 -16.21 32.38 -55.90
N LEU A 509 -16.32 32.16 -57.21
CA LEU A 509 -15.93 33.17 -58.22
C LEU A 509 -17.06 34.13 -58.60
N ASP A 510 -18.33 33.71 -58.52
CA ASP A 510 -19.48 34.57 -58.82
C ASP A 510 -20.12 35.22 -57.57
N GLY A 511 -20.06 34.58 -56.41
CA GLY A 511 -20.47 35.12 -55.11
C GLY A 511 -21.75 34.55 -54.50
N ASP A 512 -22.25 33.39 -54.94
CA ASP A 512 -23.52 32.84 -54.43
C ASP A 512 -23.44 32.14 -53.05
N GLY A 513 -22.26 31.61 -52.68
CA GLY A 513 -22.01 30.88 -51.42
C GLY A 513 -21.67 29.38 -51.56
N TYR A 514 -21.68 28.83 -52.76
CA TYR A 514 -21.08 27.56 -53.16
C TYR A 514 -19.71 27.80 -53.82
N GLY A 515 -19.02 26.75 -54.27
CA GLY A 515 -17.73 26.88 -54.97
C GLY A 515 -17.15 25.57 -55.50
N ASP A 516 -16.25 25.65 -56.48
CA ASP A 516 -15.72 24.50 -57.22
C ASP A 516 -14.52 23.77 -56.56
N ALA A 517 -14.36 22.49 -56.88
CA ALA A 517 -13.23 21.67 -56.45
C ALA A 517 -11.89 21.99 -57.17
N ALA A 518 -11.87 22.64 -58.34
CA ALA A 518 -10.66 22.85 -59.15
C ALA A 518 -9.83 24.08 -58.74
N GLY A 519 -9.63 24.25 -57.43
CA GLY A 519 -8.79 25.32 -56.88
C GLY A 519 -8.80 25.38 -55.36
N SER A 520 -9.25 24.32 -54.67
CA SER A 520 -9.37 24.32 -53.22
C SER A 520 -8.03 24.55 -52.52
N VAL A 521 -8.10 25.15 -51.34
CA VAL A 521 -6.97 25.45 -50.46
C VAL A 521 -7.28 25.01 -49.05
N PHE A 522 -6.24 24.64 -48.31
CA PHE A 522 -6.33 24.40 -46.87
C PHE A 522 -5.87 25.67 -46.15
N ASP A 523 -6.69 26.18 -45.23
CA ASP A 523 -6.41 27.39 -44.44
C ASP A 523 -7.05 27.23 -43.04
N CYS A 524 -6.57 27.98 -42.05
CA CYS A 524 -7.18 28.05 -40.73
C CYS A 524 -8.42 28.97 -40.69
N THR A 525 -8.58 29.85 -41.68
CA THR A 525 -9.73 30.75 -41.81
C THR A 525 -10.20 30.87 -43.25
N VAL A 526 -11.51 31.03 -43.47
CA VAL A 526 -12.12 31.16 -44.81
C VAL A 526 -11.41 32.27 -45.63
N PRO A 527 -10.70 31.93 -46.73
CA PRO A 527 -10.01 32.92 -47.54
C PRO A 527 -10.98 33.85 -48.28
N ALA A 528 -10.52 35.02 -48.69
CA ALA A 528 -11.36 35.99 -49.38
C ALA A 528 -11.66 35.54 -50.84
N GLY A 529 -12.93 35.21 -51.11
CA GLY A 529 -13.38 34.62 -52.39
C GLY A 529 -13.39 33.09 -52.37
N TYR A 530 -13.58 32.49 -51.19
CA TYR A 530 -13.68 31.05 -50.97
C TYR A 530 -14.79 30.76 -49.94
N VAL A 531 -15.35 29.55 -49.99
CA VAL A 531 -16.39 29.02 -49.09
C VAL A 531 -16.08 27.58 -48.65
N PHE A 532 -16.91 26.99 -47.79
CA PHE A 532 -16.76 25.60 -47.32
C PHE A 532 -17.57 24.58 -48.15
N ASN A 533 -18.34 25.02 -49.15
CA ASN A 533 -19.41 24.23 -49.75
C ASN A 533 -19.12 23.86 -51.21
N LEU A 534 -18.42 22.74 -51.42
CA LEU A 534 -17.91 22.27 -52.73
C LEU A 534 -18.95 21.91 -53.82
N ALA A 535 -20.22 22.20 -53.59
CA ALA A 535 -21.33 21.54 -54.27
C ALA A 535 -21.86 22.28 -55.52
N ASP A 536 -21.15 23.32 -55.96
CA ASP A 536 -21.39 24.08 -57.17
C ASP A 536 -21.32 23.20 -58.44
N CYS A 537 -22.01 23.59 -59.51
CA CYS A 537 -21.88 23.00 -60.83
C CYS A 537 -21.65 23.98 -62.02
N ASP A 538 -21.60 25.31 -61.81
CA ASP A 538 -21.22 26.33 -62.82
C ASP A 538 -20.70 27.66 -62.18
N ASP A 539 -19.54 27.62 -61.51
CA ASP A 539 -18.70 28.70 -60.87
C ASP A 539 -18.32 29.92 -61.79
N ASP A 540 -19.11 30.21 -62.81
CA ASP A 540 -19.08 31.40 -63.67
C ASP A 540 -20.47 32.15 -63.62
N ASN A 541 -21.43 31.72 -62.77
CA ASN A 541 -22.86 32.04 -62.89
C ASN A 541 -23.73 31.85 -61.60
N ASP A 542 -24.03 32.97 -60.90
CA ASP A 542 -24.69 33.12 -59.57
C ASP A 542 -26.15 32.64 -59.42
N ALA A 543 -26.57 31.67 -60.23
CA ALA A 543 -27.92 31.13 -60.33
C ALA A 543 -28.00 29.60 -60.56
N ILE A 544 -26.85 28.89 -60.57
CA ILE A 544 -26.76 27.44 -60.80
C ILE A 544 -26.03 26.79 -59.61
N PHE A 545 -26.80 26.34 -58.62
CA PHE A 545 -26.28 25.82 -57.36
C PHE A 545 -27.29 24.91 -56.64
N PRO A 546 -26.88 24.02 -55.72
CA PRO A 546 -27.78 23.15 -55.00
C PRO A 546 -28.90 23.87 -54.22
N GLU A 547 -30.13 23.38 -54.37
CA GLU A 547 -31.37 24.03 -53.88
C GLU A 547 -31.73 25.36 -54.59
N ALA A 548 -31.12 25.68 -55.75
CA ALA A 548 -31.61 26.72 -56.64
C ALA A 548 -33.03 26.41 -57.17
N GLN A 549 -33.67 27.40 -57.80
CA GLN A 549 -35.01 27.23 -58.34
C GLN A 549 -34.94 26.83 -59.82
N GLU A 550 -35.33 25.59 -60.12
CA GLU A 550 -35.53 25.08 -61.48
C GLU A 550 -36.48 25.97 -62.32
N TYR A 551 -36.16 26.08 -63.61
CA TYR A 551 -36.94 26.73 -64.66
C TYR A 551 -36.96 25.86 -65.91
N CYS A 552 -38.09 25.88 -66.64
CA CYS A 552 -38.19 25.23 -67.96
C CYS A 552 -37.36 25.94 -69.05
N ASP A 553 -36.03 25.82 -69.01
CA ASP A 553 -35.10 26.35 -70.03
C ASP A 553 -34.00 25.37 -70.49
N GLY A 554 -33.93 24.16 -69.92
CA GLY A 554 -33.01 23.10 -70.34
C GLY A 554 -31.59 23.19 -69.77
N ILE A 555 -31.39 24.02 -68.75
CA ILE A 555 -30.24 24.00 -67.85
C ILE A 555 -30.65 23.28 -66.55
N ASP A 556 -29.68 22.61 -65.90
CA ASP A 556 -29.82 21.90 -64.62
C ASP A 556 -29.42 22.92 -63.55
N GLN A 557 -30.36 23.58 -62.87
CA GLN A 557 -30.05 24.68 -61.93
C GLN A 557 -29.74 24.19 -60.52
N ASP A 558 -30.46 23.19 -60.00
CA ASP A 558 -30.26 22.67 -58.63
C ASP A 558 -29.17 21.58 -58.51
N CYS A 559 -28.47 21.29 -59.61
CA CYS A 559 -27.37 20.34 -59.73
C CYS A 559 -27.71 18.87 -59.34
N ASP A 560 -28.99 18.48 -59.18
CA ASP A 560 -29.36 17.10 -58.79
C ASP A 560 -29.24 16.08 -59.95
N GLY A 561 -29.15 16.54 -61.19
CA GLY A 561 -29.02 15.72 -62.39
C GLY A 561 -30.32 15.07 -62.90
N ASN A 562 -31.48 15.50 -62.42
CA ASN A 562 -32.82 14.96 -62.70
C ASN A 562 -33.57 15.74 -63.80
N ASN A 563 -32.83 16.20 -64.82
CA ASN A 563 -33.33 16.82 -66.06
C ASN A 563 -34.31 15.97 -66.92
N PHE A 564 -34.98 14.97 -66.34
CA PHE A 564 -35.98 14.11 -67.00
C PHE A 564 -37.20 14.88 -67.52
N TYR A 565 -37.50 16.06 -66.98
CA TYR A 565 -38.56 16.94 -67.48
C TYR A 565 -38.01 18.08 -68.36
N GLU A 566 -36.71 18.33 -68.32
CA GLU A 566 -36.02 19.47 -68.96
C GLU A 566 -35.37 19.14 -70.30
N LEU A 567 -35.84 18.08 -70.96
CA LEU A 567 -35.30 17.61 -72.23
C LEU A 567 -36.38 17.48 -73.32
N ASP A 568 -36.14 18.15 -74.45
CA ASP A 568 -36.87 17.95 -75.71
C ASP A 568 -36.52 16.57 -76.31
N TYR A 569 -37.19 15.53 -75.81
CA TYR A 569 -36.93 14.13 -76.18
C TYR A 569 -37.34 13.78 -77.62
N ASP A 570 -38.22 14.54 -78.27
CA ASP A 570 -38.75 14.24 -79.62
C ASP A 570 -38.29 15.22 -80.72
N ASN A 571 -37.67 16.34 -80.31
CA ASN A 571 -37.07 17.42 -81.11
C ASN A 571 -38.13 18.31 -81.80
N ASN A 572 -39.23 18.62 -81.11
CA ASN A 572 -40.25 19.57 -81.60
C ASN A 572 -40.01 21.04 -81.19
N GLY A 573 -39.17 21.29 -80.17
CA GLY A 573 -38.83 22.63 -79.68
C GLY A 573 -39.53 23.06 -78.39
N LEU A 574 -40.18 22.13 -77.68
CA LEU A 574 -40.72 22.30 -76.32
C LEU A 574 -40.00 21.34 -75.36
N LEU A 575 -40.00 21.66 -74.07
CA LEU A 575 -39.45 20.79 -73.03
C LEU A 575 -40.53 19.85 -72.47
N ALA A 576 -40.14 18.67 -71.95
CA ALA A 576 -41.10 17.66 -71.49
C ALA A 576 -41.97 18.14 -70.31
N CYS A 577 -41.53 19.12 -69.52
CA CYS A 577 -42.34 19.84 -68.54
C CYS A 577 -43.55 20.54 -69.19
N GLU A 578 -43.36 21.15 -70.37
CA GLU A 578 -44.37 21.95 -71.09
C GLU A 578 -45.44 21.09 -71.79
N GLU A 579 -45.08 19.86 -72.21
CA GLU A 579 -45.95 18.98 -73.00
C GLU A 579 -47.07 18.28 -72.21
N SER A 580 -47.06 18.40 -70.88
CA SER A 580 -47.83 17.55 -69.98
C SER A 580 -49.30 17.99 -69.81
N ILE A 581 -50.20 17.46 -70.65
CA ILE A 581 -51.66 17.67 -70.50
C ILE A 581 -52.27 16.60 -69.59
N TRP A 582 -52.86 17.03 -68.47
CA TRP A 582 -53.50 16.16 -67.47
C TRP A 582 -55.01 16.34 -67.40
N MET A 583 -55.76 15.24 -67.22
CA MET A 583 -57.24 15.26 -67.21
C MET A 583 -57.84 14.54 -65.99
N ARG A 584 -58.62 15.24 -65.15
CA ARG A 584 -59.41 14.64 -64.06
C ARG A 584 -60.76 14.16 -64.61
N ASN A 585 -61.02 12.84 -64.56
CA ASN A 585 -62.27 12.25 -65.07
C ASN A 585 -62.96 11.19 -64.19
N SER A 586 -64.29 11.23 -64.22
CA SER A 586 -65.28 10.37 -63.56
C SER A 586 -65.39 8.91 -64.05
N SER A 587 -64.86 8.56 -65.24
CA SER A 587 -64.95 7.19 -65.77
C SER A 587 -63.71 6.74 -66.54
N SER A 588 -63.17 5.56 -66.23
CA SER A 588 -61.96 4.98 -66.86
C SER A 588 -62.16 4.46 -68.30
N SER A 589 -63.12 5.04 -69.02
CA SER A 589 -63.44 4.74 -70.41
C SER A 589 -63.84 6.02 -71.14
N ASN A 590 -63.19 6.25 -72.28
CA ASN A 590 -63.60 7.18 -73.34
C ASN A 590 -63.35 8.70 -73.16
N THR A 591 -62.30 9.16 -72.47
CA THR A 591 -61.83 10.58 -72.55
C THR A 591 -60.56 10.82 -73.33
N GLY A 592 -59.55 9.94 -73.27
CA GLY A 592 -58.32 10.10 -74.04
C GLY A 592 -58.49 9.99 -75.56
N PRO A 593 -57.36 9.94 -76.31
CA PRO A 593 -57.30 9.96 -77.78
C PRO A 593 -58.15 8.93 -78.53
N TYR A 594 -58.67 7.92 -77.84
CA TYR A 594 -59.42 6.79 -78.37
C TYR A 594 -60.90 6.79 -77.91
N GLY A 595 -61.34 7.86 -77.25
CA GLY A 595 -62.61 7.97 -76.55
C GLY A 595 -63.73 8.72 -77.27
N SER A 596 -64.75 9.09 -76.50
CA SER A 596 -65.87 9.94 -76.93
C SER A 596 -65.46 11.41 -77.10
N PHE A 597 -64.28 11.79 -76.61
CA PHE A 597 -63.59 13.09 -76.77
C PHE A 597 -62.50 13.08 -77.85
N SER A 598 -62.30 11.96 -78.56
CA SER A 598 -61.13 11.76 -79.44
C SER A 598 -60.99 12.80 -80.55
N GLU A 599 -62.08 13.37 -81.08
CA GLU A 599 -62.00 14.44 -82.08
C GLU A 599 -61.52 15.78 -81.48
N ALA A 600 -61.89 16.10 -80.23
CA ALA A 600 -61.41 17.28 -79.51
C ALA A 600 -59.95 17.12 -79.04
N ALA A 601 -59.59 15.93 -78.56
CA ALA A 601 -58.21 15.61 -78.19
C ALA A 601 -57.30 15.49 -79.43
N SER A 602 -57.83 15.13 -80.60
CA SER A 602 -57.02 15.03 -81.83
C SER A 602 -56.41 16.35 -82.29
N TYR A 603 -56.94 17.49 -81.86
CA TYR A 603 -56.31 18.79 -82.14
C TYR A 603 -54.95 18.91 -81.45
N LEU A 604 -54.90 18.61 -80.15
CA LEU A 604 -53.68 18.64 -79.33
C LEU A 604 -52.61 17.68 -79.89
N ILE A 605 -53.05 16.50 -80.36
CA ILE A 605 -52.17 15.49 -80.98
C ILE A 605 -51.70 15.91 -82.39
N ASP A 606 -52.55 16.58 -83.17
CA ASP A 606 -52.14 17.18 -84.46
C ASP A 606 -51.13 18.35 -84.23
N GLN A 607 -51.08 18.95 -83.04
CA GLN A 607 -50.03 19.87 -82.56
C GLN A 607 -48.88 19.17 -81.82
N ASN A 608 -48.78 17.83 -81.89
CA ASN A 608 -47.74 16.99 -81.28
C ASN A 608 -47.76 16.88 -79.74
N ILE A 609 -48.76 17.44 -79.04
CA ILE A 609 -48.77 17.54 -77.57
C ILE A 609 -49.19 16.21 -76.90
N THR A 610 -48.49 15.82 -75.83
CA THR A 610 -48.69 14.57 -75.10
C THR A 610 -49.90 14.62 -74.16
N VAL A 611 -51.03 14.03 -74.57
CA VAL A 611 -52.26 13.92 -73.75
C VAL A 611 -52.21 12.69 -72.83
N ALA A 612 -52.03 12.92 -71.53
CA ALA A 612 -52.02 11.87 -70.50
C ALA A 612 -53.43 11.64 -69.90
N ASP A 613 -54.12 10.57 -70.34
CA ASP A 613 -55.44 10.16 -69.82
C ASP A 613 -55.31 9.45 -68.45
N LEU A 614 -55.12 10.26 -67.41
CA LEU A 614 -54.85 9.82 -66.04
C LEU A 614 -56.13 9.79 -65.20
N TYR A 615 -56.84 8.66 -65.25
CA TYR A 615 -58.05 8.40 -64.47
C TYR A 615 -57.80 8.50 -62.94
N HIS A 616 -58.08 9.68 -62.39
CA HIS A 616 -57.77 10.02 -60.99
C HIS A 616 -58.81 9.55 -59.96
N GLY A 617 -60.11 9.59 -60.28
CA GLY A 617 -61.16 9.39 -59.27
C GLY A 617 -60.98 10.32 -58.06
N ASN A 618 -60.80 9.72 -56.87
CA ASN A 618 -60.58 10.43 -55.59
C ASN A 618 -59.09 10.68 -55.26
N VAL A 619 -58.16 10.62 -56.23
CA VAL A 619 -56.77 11.04 -56.00
C VAL A 619 -56.70 12.58 -56.02
N PRO A 620 -56.24 13.23 -54.93
CA PRO A 620 -56.33 14.67 -54.77
C PRO A 620 -55.37 15.43 -55.69
N VAL A 621 -55.75 16.66 -56.04
CA VAL A 621 -54.84 17.63 -56.69
C VAL A 621 -53.93 18.29 -55.64
N THR A 622 -52.64 17.97 -55.67
CA THR A 622 -51.62 18.56 -54.79
C THR A 622 -50.70 19.50 -55.57
N PRO A 623 -49.94 20.41 -54.91
CA PRO A 623 -48.90 21.21 -55.58
C PRO A 623 -47.93 20.31 -56.36
N GLN A 624 -47.46 19.21 -55.77
CA GLN A 624 -46.55 18.25 -56.41
C GLN A 624 -47.13 17.56 -57.66
N LEU A 625 -48.46 17.51 -57.77
CA LEU A 625 -49.11 17.07 -59.00
C LEU A 625 -48.99 18.14 -60.08
N LEU A 626 -49.29 19.39 -59.71
CA LEU A 626 -49.37 20.55 -60.61
C LEU A 626 -48.00 21.11 -61.02
N GLU A 627 -46.96 20.91 -60.21
CA GLU A 627 -45.55 21.12 -60.55
C GLU A 627 -45.16 20.34 -61.83
N ASN A 628 -45.82 19.21 -62.11
CA ASN A 628 -45.58 18.33 -63.25
C ASN A 628 -46.69 18.41 -64.32
N VAL A 629 -47.38 19.55 -64.43
CA VAL A 629 -48.53 19.78 -65.32
C VAL A 629 -48.40 21.12 -66.06
N GLY A 630 -48.40 21.09 -67.40
CA GLY A 630 -48.47 22.28 -68.24
C GLY A 630 -49.90 22.80 -68.47
N LEU A 631 -50.89 21.91 -68.51
CA LEU A 631 -52.32 22.20 -68.72
C LEU A 631 -53.22 21.16 -68.04
N TYR A 632 -54.18 21.63 -67.24
CA TYR A 632 -55.10 20.81 -66.45
C TYR A 632 -56.54 20.89 -67.00
N VAL A 633 -57.19 19.74 -67.15
CA VAL A 633 -58.56 19.64 -67.67
C VAL A 633 -59.49 18.98 -66.64
N HIS A 634 -60.51 19.70 -66.20
CA HIS A 634 -61.65 19.12 -65.47
C HIS A 634 -62.71 18.64 -66.46
N HIS A 635 -63.01 17.35 -66.45
CA HIS A 635 -64.16 16.77 -67.15
C HIS A 635 -64.83 15.70 -66.29
N GLY A 636 -66.09 15.88 -65.88
CA GLY A 636 -66.84 14.72 -65.46
C GLY A 636 -68.21 14.93 -64.86
N ASN A 637 -68.94 13.83 -64.82
CA ASN A 637 -70.27 13.71 -64.26
C ASN A 637 -70.16 13.14 -62.84
N ASN A 638 -70.81 13.75 -61.85
CA ASN A 638 -70.82 13.26 -60.47
C ASN A 638 -71.75 12.04 -60.24
N MET A 639 -72.02 11.24 -61.29
CA MET A 639 -72.84 10.02 -61.21
C MET A 639 -72.30 9.08 -60.13
N ASN A 640 -73.09 8.91 -59.06
CA ASN A 640 -72.75 8.13 -57.85
C ASN A 640 -71.64 8.71 -56.96
N GLY A 641 -71.31 10.00 -57.07
CA GLY A 641 -70.29 10.65 -56.22
C GLY A 641 -68.84 10.29 -56.59
N ALA A 642 -68.57 10.00 -57.86
CA ALA A 642 -67.31 9.43 -58.34
C ALA A 642 -66.18 10.44 -58.58
N LEU A 643 -66.45 11.74 -58.48
CA LEU A 643 -65.45 12.81 -58.44
C LEU A 643 -65.55 13.60 -57.14
N GLY A 644 -66.75 14.11 -56.84
CA GLY A 644 -66.99 15.01 -55.71
C GLY A 644 -66.34 16.39 -55.87
N ALA A 645 -66.78 17.33 -55.02
CA ALA A 645 -66.16 18.64 -54.85
C ALA A 645 -64.64 18.55 -54.61
N TYR A 646 -63.90 19.54 -55.10
CA TYR A 646 -62.53 19.77 -54.65
C TYR A 646 -62.52 20.11 -53.16
N THR A 647 -61.54 19.61 -52.42
CA THR A 647 -61.28 20.07 -51.05
C THR A 647 -60.60 21.44 -51.07
N ASN A 648 -60.68 22.19 -49.96
CA ASN A 648 -60.03 23.51 -49.83
C ASN A 648 -58.51 23.48 -50.14
N ALA A 649 -57.84 22.34 -49.91
CA ALA A 649 -56.41 22.18 -50.22
C ALA A 649 -56.16 22.06 -51.73
N GLU A 650 -57.01 21.30 -52.44
CA GLU A 650 -56.94 21.18 -53.89
C GLU A 650 -57.35 22.46 -54.60
N ALA A 651 -58.33 23.18 -54.04
CA ALA A 651 -58.70 24.51 -54.50
C ALA A 651 -57.53 25.50 -54.34
N SER A 652 -56.86 25.55 -53.18
CA SER A 652 -55.65 26.38 -53.00
C SER A 652 -54.57 25.99 -54.01
N ALA A 653 -54.26 24.70 -54.13
CA ALA A 653 -53.23 24.23 -55.08
C ALA A 653 -53.52 24.66 -56.53
N LEU A 654 -54.78 24.57 -56.98
CA LEU A 654 -55.19 25.06 -58.30
C LEU A 654 -55.14 26.59 -58.41
N GLU A 655 -55.50 27.33 -57.36
CA GLU A 655 -55.39 28.79 -57.34
C GLU A 655 -53.93 29.25 -57.43
N ASP A 656 -53.08 28.72 -56.55
CA ASP A 656 -51.66 29.05 -56.43
C ASP A 656 -50.91 28.68 -57.73
N TRP A 657 -51.24 27.54 -58.34
CA TRP A 657 -50.65 27.10 -59.61
C TRP A 657 -51.12 27.97 -60.80
N VAL A 658 -52.43 28.21 -60.97
CA VAL A 658 -52.92 29.12 -62.04
C VAL A 658 -52.34 30.53 -61.86
N PHE A 659 -52.28 31.05 -60.63
CA PHE A 659 -51.69 32.36 -60.37
C PHE A 659 -50.22 32.47 -60.86
N ASN A 660 -49.46 31.37 -60.79
CA ASN A 660 -48.05 31.34 -61.20
C ASN A 660 -47.82 31.06 -62.69
N GLY A 661 -48.83 30.61 -63.43
CA GLY A 661 -48.77 30.32 -64.88
C GLY A 661 -49.63 29.15 -65.35
N GLY A 662 -50.20 28.37 -64.42
CA GLY A 662 -51.04 27.21 -64.72
C GLY A 662 -52.22 27.52 -65.64
N ARG A 663 -52.54 26.56 -66.51
CA ARG A 663 -53.55 26.68 -67.57
C ARG A 663 -54.67 25.68 -67.33
N MET A 664 -55.93 26.10 -67.35
CA MET A 664 -57.05 25.25 -66.96
C MET A 664 -58.24 25.30 -67.93
N LEU A 665 -58.73 24.13 -68.36
CA LEU A 665 -60.05 23.98 -68.95
C LEU A 665 -61.01 23.34 -67.93
N PHE A 666 -62.15 23.97 -67.70
CA PHE A 666 -63.25 23.41 -66.90
C PHE A 666 -64.49 23.18 -67.76
N MET A 667 -64.96 21.94 -67.83
CA MET A 667 -66.24 21.59 -68.45
C MET A 667 -67.26 21.25 -67.36
N GLY A 668 -68.31 22.07 -67.25
CA GLY A 668 -69.49 21.78 -66.44
C GLY A 668 -70.32 20.63 -67.03
N TYR A 669 -71.20 20.04 -66.23
CA TYR A 669 -71.93 18.82 -66.64
C TYR A 669 -73.45 18.90 -66.47
N HIS A 670 -74.19 18.52 -67.53
CA HIS A 670 -75.66 18.56 -67.53
C HIS A 670 -76.34 17.37 -66.81
N SER A 671 -76.36 17.38 -65.47
CA SER A 671 -77.10 16.39 -64.67
C SER A 671 -78.21 16.99 -63.80
N THR A 672 -79.19 16.16 -63.43
CA THR A 672 -80.28 16.53 -62.52
C THR A 672 -80.04 16.16 -61.05
N GLU A 673 -78.88 15.58 -60.71
CA GLU A 673 -78.63 15.03 -59.37
C GLU A 673 -77.54 15.75 -58.56
N ASP A 674 -76.44 16.25 -59.14
CA ASP A 674 -75.51 17.14 -58.39
C ASP A 674 -74.58 18.04 -59.26
N ALA A 675 -75.17 18.91 -60.08
CA ALA A 675 -74.47 19.73 -61.08
C ALA A 675 -73.83 21.03 -60.52
N CYS A 676 -73.52 21.12 -59.23
CA CYS A 676 -72.90 22.32 -58.64
C CYS A 676 -71.75 22.04 -57.63
N GLU A 677 -71.40 20.78 -57.32
CA GLU A 677 -70.33 20.48 -56.36
C GLU A 677 -68.95 20.93 -56.87
N SER A 678 -68.58 20.57 -58.11
CA SER A 678 -67.30 20.97 -58.72
C SER A 678 -67.18 22.50 -58.83
N THR A 679 -68.20 23.15 -59.37
CA THR A 679 -68.17 24.59 -59.69
C THR A 679 -68.26 25.50 -58.46
N ASN A 680 -68.77 25.00 -57.33
CA ASN A 680 -68.70 25.71 -56.03
C ASN A 680 -67.46 25.31 -55.21
N SER A 681 -66.51 24.56 -55.79
CA SER A 681 -65.26 24.16 -55.13
C SER A 681 -63.98 24.44 -55.93
N ILE A 682 -64.07 24.90 -57.18
CA ILE A 682 -62.99 25.66 -57.82
C ILE A 682 -62.70 26.95 -57.03
N PRO A 683 -61.52 27.57 -57.17
CA PRO A 683 -61.17 28.83 -56.51
C PRO A 683 -62.24 29.92 -56.70
N PHE A 684 -62.75 30.48 -55.60
CA PHE A 684 -63.71 31.58 -55.63
C PHE A 684 -63.15 32.82 -56.36
N GLN A 685 -61.83 32.97 -56.35
CA GLN A 685 -61.06 34.00 -57.02
C GLN A 685 -61.09 33.88 -58.55
N PHE A 686 -61.49 32.74 -59.11
CA PHE A 686 -61.83 32.62 -60.53
C PHE A 686 -63.21 33.22 -60.86
N GLY A 687 -63.96 33.74 -59.88
CA GLY A 687 -65.15 34.57 -60.10
C GLY A 687 -66.41 33.84 -60.57
N VAL A 688 -66.37 32.51 -60.74
CA VAL A 688 -67.50 31.67 -61.18
C VAL A 688 -68.08 30.89 -59.99
N SER A 689 -69.40 30.76 -59.94
CA SER A 689 -70.13 29.94 -58.96
C SER A 689 -71.44 29.41 -59.55
N CYS A 690 -72.06 28.39 -58.96
CA CYS A 690 -73.21 27.67 -59.55
C CYS A 690 -74.53 27.93 -58.81
N ASP A 691 -75.54 28.45 -59.53
CA ASP A 691 -76.91 28.63 -59.04
C ASP A 691 -77.75 27.37 -59.30
N SER A 692 -77.84 26.55 -58.26
CA SER A 692 -78.56 25.27 -58.21
C SER A 692 -80.10 25.38 -58.23
N THR A 693 -80.69 26.57 -58.48
CA THR A 693 -82.14 26.72 -58.62
C THR A 693 -82.67 26.43 -60.03
N ILE A 694 -81.79 26.27 -61.02
CA ILE A 694 -82.13 26.01 -62.43
C ILE A 694 -81.49 24.68 -62.88
N TYR A 695 -82.33 23.70 -63.19
CA TYR A 695 -81.92 22.33 -63.48
C TYR A 695 -81.81 22.06 -64.99
N SER A 696 -80.72 22.57 -65.58
CA SER A 696 -80.34 22.55 -67.01
C SER A 696 -81.15 23.46 -67.97
N TRP A 697 -80.45 23.89 -69.01
CA TRP A 697 -80.92 24.61 -70.19
C TRP A 697 -80.31 23.97 -71.45
N SER A 698 -80.75 24.35 -72.66
CA SER A 698 -80.21 23.84 -73.93
C SER A 698 -80.58 24.76 -75.09
N GLY A 699 -79.68 25.00 -76.04
CA GLY A 699 -79.93 25.89 -77.18
C GLY A 699 -78.65 26.35 -77.89
N ASP A 700 -78.79 27.35 -78.77
CA ASP A 700 -77.67 27.90 -79.54
C ASP A 700 -77.27 29.32 -79.08
N ALA A 701 -75.98 29.56 -78.85
CA ALA A 701 -75.44 30.91 -78.71
C ALA A 701 -75.07 31.47 -80.09
N SER A 702 -75.54 32.68 -80.38
CA SER A 702 -75.36 33.39 -81.66
C SER A 702 -74.93 34.86 -81.47
N THR A 703 -74.34 35.16 -80.32
CA THR A 703 -73.81 36.48 -79.96
C THR A 703 -72.61 36.27 -79.05
N PHE A 704 -71.50 36.90 -79.41
CA PHE A 704 -70.19 36.66 -78.81
C PHE A 704 -69.54 37.99 -78.42
N VAL A 705 -68.84 38.01 -77.28
CA VAL A 705 -67.86 39.04 -76.97
C VAL A 705 -66.57 38.71 -77.72
N SER A 706 -65.91 39.72 -78.29
CA SER A 706 -64.69 39.54 -79.10
C SER A 706 -63.51 39.10 -78.22
N HIS A 707 -63.00 37.89 -78.46
CA HIS A 707 -61.90 37.25 -77.75
C HIS A 707 -61.27 36.19 -78.66
N PRO A 708 -59.99 35.76 -78.49
CA PRO A 708 -59.42 34.68 -79.30
C PRO A 708 -60.27 33.40 -79.29
N VAL A 709 -60.72 32.96 -78.12
CA VAL A 709 -61.64 31.82 -77.92
C VAL A 709 -62.92 31.90 -78.77
N THR A 710 -63.39 33.11 -79.12
CA THR A 710 -64.61 33.34 -79.89
C THR A 710 -64.40 33.83 -81.34
N ASP A 711 -63.16 33.92 -81.83
CA ASP A 711 -62.95 34.38 -83.21
C ASP A 711 -63.51 33.39 -84.24
N GLY A 712 -64.01 33.92 -85.36
CA GLY A 712 -64.68 33.16 -86.41
C GLY A 712 -66.07 32.58 -86.06
N LEU A 713 -66.50 32.57 -84.79
CA LEU A 713 -67.77 31.95 -84.39
C LEU A 713 -69.00 32.72 -84.92
N THR A 714 -69.97 31.96 -85.43
CA THR A 714 -71.27 32.47 -85.90
C THR A 714 -72.45 31.82 -85.17
N LEU A 715 -72.30 30.56 -84.76
CA LEU A 715 -73.27 29.80 -83.97
C LEU A 715 -72.53 28.70 -83.20
N ILE A 716 -72.82 28.51 -81.91
CA ILE A 716 -72.40 27.32 -81.14
C ILE A 716 -73.61 26.72 -80.43
N GLY A 717 -73.68 25.39 -80.34
CA GLY A 717 -74.84 24.65 -79.84
C GLY A 717 -74.53 23.84 -78.59
N ALA A 718 -75.42 23.92 -77.60
CA ALA A 718 -75.38 23.21 -76.34
C ALA A 718 -76.62 22.31 -76.17
N LEU A 719 -76.43 21.06 -75.73
CA LEU A 719 -77.52 20.14 -75.39
C LEU A 719 -77.87 20.15 -73.90
N GLY A 720 -77.00 20.73 -73.08
CA GLY A 720 -77.18 20.91 -71.65
C GLY A 720 -76.53 22.19 -71.15
N GLY A 721 -76.29 22.26 -69.85
CA GLY A 721 -75.51 23.31 -69.22
C GLY A 721 -75.70 23.38 -67.71
N GLU A 722 -74.62 23.67 -66.99
CA GLU A 722 -74.69 24.25 -65.65
C GLU A 722 -75.19 25.70 -65.69
N ASN A 723 -75.67 26.22 -64.57
CA ASN A 723 -76.18 27.58 -64.46
C ASN A 723 -75.25 28.40 -63.55
N TRP A 724 -74.55 29.37 -64.12
CA TRP A 724 -73.44 30.06 -63.44
C TRP A 724 -73.74 31.50 -63.09
N VAL A 725 -73.26 31.95 -61.92
CA VAL A 725 -73.18 33.35 -61.53
C VAL A 725 -71.72 33.76 -61.65
N VAL A 726 -71.45 34.66 -62.61
CA VAL A 726 -70.10 35.07 -63.02
C VAL A 726 -69.81 36.49 -62.54
N THR A 727 -68.59 36.71 -62.05
CA THR A 727 -68.09 37.97 -61.50
C THR A 727 -66.62 38.18 -61.85
N GLU A 728 -66.18 39.44 -61.90
CA GLU A 728 -64.76 39.81 -62.11
C GLU A 728 -63.84 39.01 -61.15
N PRO A 729 -62.74 38.38 -61.63
CA PRO A 729 -62.08 38.60 -62.93
C PRO A 729 -62.63 37.79 -64.12
N ALA A 730 -63.70 37.01 -63.97
CA ALA A 730 -64.24 36.20 -65.06
C ALA A 730 -65.06 37.01 -66.09
N GLN A 731 -64.75 36.83 -67.37
CA GLN A 731 -65.43 37.45 -68.50
C GLN A 731 -66.35 36.45 -69.21
N ILE A 732 -67.64 36.75 -69.29
CA ILE A 732 -68.60 36.01 -70.11
C ILE A 732 -68.34 36.32 -71.59
N LEU A 733 -68.10 35.28 -72.40
CA LEU A 733 -67.90 35.40 -73.85
C LEU A 733 -69.13 35.03 -74.68
N ALA A 734 -69.93 34.06 -74.21
CA ALA A 734 -71.15 33.62 -74.88
C ALA A 734 -72.23 33.18 -73.89
N SER A 735 -73.49 33.33 -74.29
CA SER A 735 -74.67 32.94 -73.50
C SER A 735 -75.74 32.27 -74.37
N VAL A 736 -76.45 31.29 -73.80
CA VAL A 736 -77.56 30.56 -74.45
C VAL A 736 -78.87 30.91 -73.73
N ASP A 737 -79.84 31.47 -74.46
CA ASP A 737 -81.16 31.92 -73.94
C ASP A 737 -81.13 32.83 -72.69
N GLY A 738 -79.97 33.38 -72.34
CA GLY A 738 -79.75 34.25 -71.18
C GLY A 738 -78.89 33.64 -70.06
N TYR A 739 -78.42 32.40 -70.22
CA TYR A 739 -77.50 31.72 -69.29
C TYR A 739 -76.06 31.74 -69.83
N GLU A 740 -75.10 31.92 -68.92
CA GLU A 740 -73.66 31.95 -69.17
C GLU A 740 -73.16 30.58 -69.66
N PHE A 741 -72.50 30.55 -70.82
CA PHE A 741 -72.08 29.31 -71.48
C PHE A 741 -70.56 29.21 -71.68
N VAL A 742 -69.94 30.25 -72.24
CA VAL A 742 -68.48 30.33 -72.43
C VAL A 742 -67.97 31.47 -71.57
N VAL A 743 -67.04 31.17 -70.67
CA VAL A 743 -66.43 32.10 -69.71
C VAL A 743 -64.92 31.93 -69.75
N VAL A 744 -64.17 33.02 -69.59
CA VAL A 744 -62.70 32.98 -69.46
C VAL A 744 -62.24 33.79 -68.26
N VAL A 745 -61.07 33.44 -67.73
CA VAL A 745 -60.41 34.14 -66.61
C VAL A 745 -58.93 34.24 -66.92
N GLU A 746 -58.35 35.42 -66.70
CA GLU A 746 -56.90 35.60 -66.59
C GLU A 746 -56.61 35.87 -65.10
N TYR A 747 -55.76 35.06 -64.47
CA TYR A 747 -55.50 35.13 -63.03
C TYR A 747 -54.01 34.94 -62.72
N GLY A 748 -53.37 35.97 -62.16
CA GLY A 748 -51.92 36.01 -62.01
C GLY A 748 -51.24 36.02 -63.38
N LYS A 749 -50.48 34.97 -63.70
CA LYS A 749 -49.92 34.71 -65.03
C LYS A 749 -50.75 33.69 -65.86
N GLY A 750 -51.66 32.94 -65.23
CA GLY A 750 -52.35 31.81 -65.87
C GLY A 750 -53.71 32.15 -66.48
N LYS A 751 -54.25 31.16 -67.20
CA LYS A 751 -55.48 31.26 -67.98
C LYS A 751 -56.46 30.15 -67.62
N VAL A 752 -57.74 30.48 -67.52
CA VAL A 752 -58.84 29.52 -67.32
C VAL A 752 -59.90 29.71 -68.40
N VAL A 753 -60.30 28.62 -69.07
CA VAL A 753 -61.51 28.57 -69.89
C VAL A 753 -62.54 27.73 -69.14
N LEU A 754 -63.78 28.22 -69.03
CA LEU A 754 -64.90 27.46 -68.48
C LEU A 754 -66.04 27.37 -69.50
N ILE A 755 -66.51 26.15 -69.76
CA ILE A 755 -67.58 25.84 -70.70
C ILE A 755 -68.69 25.10 -69.94
N ALA A 756 -69.91 25.64 -69.92
CA ALA A 756 -70.97 25.17 -69.01
C ALA A 756 -71.60 23.82 -69.40
N ASP A 757 -71.42 23.36 -70.63
CA ASP A 757 -71.88 22.07 -71.18
C ASP A 757 -70.65 21.28 -71.65
N GLU A 758 -70.55 19.98 -71.33
CA GLU A 758 -69.48 19.13 -71.80
C GLU A 758 -69.68 18.67 -73.27
N TRP A 759 -70.92 18.74 -73.76
CA TRP A 759 -71.31 18.22 -75.06
C TRP A 759 -70.55 18.79 -76.29
N PRO A 760 -70.18 20.08 -76.36
CA PRO A 760 -69.40 20.64 -77.47
C PRO A 760 -68.06 19.95 -77.72
N TYR A 761 -67.47 19.28 -76.71
CA TYR A 761 -66.20 18.55 -76.84
C TYR A 761 -66.40 17.04 -77.14
N TYR A 762 -67.59 16.47 -76.93
CA TYR A 762 -67.87 15.11 -77.39
C TYR A 762 -67.85 15.05 -78.92
N ASN A 763 -67.40 13.93 -79.49
CA ASN A 763 -67.46 13.58 -80.92
C ASN A 763 -68.87 13.75 -81.54
N THR A 764 -69.93 13.77 -80.73
CA THR A 764 -71.32 14.00 -81.15
C THR A 764 -71.71 15.49 -81.21
N GLY A 765 -71.01 16.38 -80.50
CA GLY A 765 -71.23 17.83 -80.47
C GLY A 765 -70.16 18.66 -81.19
N ILE A 766 -68.91 18.21 -81.22
CA ILE A 766 -67.85 18.77 -82.09
C ILE A 766 -68.03 18.30 -83.55
N GLY A 767 -68.50 17.05 -83.71
CA GLY A 767 -68.63 16.36 -84.98
C GLY A 767 -67.31 15.89 -85.58
N THR A 768 -67.37 14.93 -86.50
CA THR A 768 -66.18 14.44 -87.23
C THR A 768 -65.58 15.53 -88.12
N LYS A 769 -64.28 15.45 -88.46
CA LYS A 769 -63.49 16.34 -89.35
C LYS A 769 -64.09 16.68 -90.76
N ASN A 770 -65.33 16.29 -91.08
CA ASN A 770 -66.10 16.66 -92.28
C ASN A 770 -67.61 16.95 -92.04
N ILE A 771 -68.11 16.91 -90.80
CA ILE A 771 -69.51 17.22 -90.43
C ILE A 771 -69.53 17.86 -89.03
N ASN A 772 -69.62 19.19 -88.97
CA ASN A 772 -69.70 19.94 -87.70
C ASN A 772 -71.15 20.04 -87.21
N TYR A 773 -71.34 20.20 -85.90
CA TYR A 773 -72.56 20.79 -85.34
C TYR A 773 -72.29 22.25 -85.00
N ALA A 774 -72.89 23.17 -85.77
CA ALA A 774 -72.57 24.60 -85.73
C ALA A 774 -71.04 24.84 -85.83
N ASP A 775 -70.51 25.84 -85.12
CA ASP A 775 -69.09 26.17 -85.05
C ASP A 775 -68.40 25.59 -83.79
N ASN A 776 -68.99 24.59 -83.12
CA ASN A 776 -68.47 24.00 -81.88
C ASN A 776 -67.00 23.54 -82.00
N ARG A 777 -66.59 23.06 -83.17
CA ARG A 777 -65.18 22.73 -83.46
C ARG A 777 -64.25 23.94 -83.35
N ILE A 778 -64.64 25.08 -83.91
CA ILE A 778 -63.85 26.31 -83.87
C ILE A 778 -63.75 26.80 -82.41
N LEU A 779 -64.81 26.69 -81.61
CA LEU A 779 -64.76 27.01 -80.18
C LEU A 779 -63.73 26.16 -79.42
N VAL A 780 -63.70 24.84 -79.67
CA VAL A 780 -62.76 23.90 -79.04
C VAL A 780 -61.32 24.20 -79.49
N GLU A 781 -61.10 24.37 -80.80
CA GLU A 781 -59.77 24.60 -81.38
C GLU A 781 -59.22 25.98 -80.92
N ASN A 782 -60.03 27.05 -80.94
CA ASN A 782 -59.67 28.37 -80.38
C ASN A 782 -59.43 28.34 -78.86
N ALA A 783 -60.16 27.50 -78.10
CA ALA A 783 -60.00 27.38 -76.66
C ALA A 783 -58.67 26.70 -76.30
N TRP A 784 -58.25 25.71 -77.09
CA TRP A 784 -56.91 25.13 -76.96
C TRP A 784 -55.83 26.12 -77.36
N ASP A 785 -55.95 26.79 -78.51
CA ASP A 785 -54.95 27.78 -78.97
C ASP A 785 -54.75 28.89 -77.93
N TRP A 786 -55.82 29.47 -77.39
CA TRP A 786 -55.72 30.54 -76.39
C TRP A 786 -55.21 30.06 -75.03
N LEU A 787 -55.46 28.79 -74.65
CA LEU A 787 -54.87 28.23 -73.44
C LEU A 787 -53.37 27.97 -73.61
N LEU A 788 -52.93 27.53 -74.80
CA LEU A 788 -51.53 27.14 -75.06
C LEU A 788 -50.60 28.35 -75.31
N GLU A 789 -51.13 29.44 -75.88
CA GLU A 789 -50.48 30.78 -75.95
C GLU A 789 -50.12 31.36 -74.56
#